data_AF-A0A0R3TNS1-F1
#
_entry.id   AF-A0A0R3TNS1-F1
#
_cell.length_a   1.000
_cell.length_b   1.000
_cell.length_c   1.000
_cell.angle_alpha   90.00
_cell.angle_beta   90.00
_cell.angle_gamma   90.00
#
_symmetry.space_group_name_H-M   'P 1'
#
loop_
_entity.id
_entity.type
_entity.pdbx_description
1 polymer ?
#
loop_
_entity_poly.entity_id
_entity_poly.type
_entity_poly.pdbx_seq_one_letter_code
_entity_poly.pdbx_strand_id
1 'polypeptide(L)'
;LSFIHFNHLADKDSNGIKSLLDYHQRSDVQHLVIIENWCLSLQDAKLKAGVHRKEKVEHSLGILVECLAHLAGIWNLPGIPRSIALPIENTTFSIGLIYNHLAALICFAESQGGCVGHVLPEFLMAYEDYKEWIQCGRPGGLEGDFKLNMPNESISETKVITPVIFSPSDHGETVYRFPAATPMDKITFERVSKVAWTSLFLQLLKALVVGQGAEARLLQWVNKSVKSSWTRLCEVNKQTEKPMQYALHPPKVTNFGEDFASGLALVTVIANYAPFLIDELFLQLNLNPQSQEHKFHNAVQIVKSFRILQVDVSITAEEICNPNEVQMILVLSNLYRTLPDYQIQSEIKLTGKLNAYVLEYLTLSNPTNRKLTYSCFYVGKDAKSFYFNKESNKKQTYEMELLANGRSTLEIGYLVQKACETEAWLIMVSKMDAQATKGLRMTFRLIGRAAEIHSEEVFTFKTFCYQPVVKVLQICNPFKNEGVFSVRVMESSPCSNRLRGFTCHTKEAKFSQSSQTSLEVAFHPFSVDNYSGRLIFSKENRDEFSVELQGHSRYPNLEDLPNIETYRLALPIENDRHLTLQLPLKNNLRCEAIKWVANYCISSVESGKEDAIESRSEVASKFLMLNQFEQLSFRKRIRFDVRCDSEQFRAPSYIDVDFKKEEGTYS
;
A
#
# COMPACT_ATOMS: atom_id res chain seq x y z
N LEU A 1 2.55 12.43 22.76
CA LEU A 1 1.22 12.94 23.18
C LEU A 1 0.10 12.76 22.15
N SER A 2 0.35 12.72 20.83
CA SER A 2 -0.62 13.07 19.78
C SER A 2 -1.50 11.96 19.17
N PHE A 3 -1.70 10.83 19.85
CA PHE A 3 -2.71 9.84 19.42
C PHE A 3 -2.94 8.77 20.49
N ILE A 4 -1.94 8.49 21.34
CA ILE A 4 -2.13 7.62 22.51
C ILE A 4 -3.09 8.24 23.52
N HIS A 5 -3.20 9.57 23.67
CA HIS A 5 -4.31 10.12 24.48
C HIS A 5 -5.66 9.94 23.79
N PHE A 6 -5.72 9.93 22.46
CA PHE A 6 -6.94 9.52 21.76
C PHE A 6 -7.23 8.05 22.02
N ASN A 7 -6.26 7.12 22.06
CA ASN A 7 -6.51 5.69 22.37
C ASN A 7 -6.61 5.36 23.87
N HIS A 8 -6.07 6.17 24.78
CA HIS A 8 -6.19 5.96 26.24
C HIS A 8 -7.45 6.64 26.80
N LEU A 9 -7.93 7.70 26.14
CA LEU A 9 -9.29 8.23 26.29
C LEU A 9 -10.29 7.40 25.47
N ALA A 10 -9.94 6.91 24.27
CA ALA A 10 -10.80 6.03 23.47
C ALA A 10 -10.80 4.58 23.95
N ASP A 11 -9.89 4.08 24.77
CA ASP A 11 -10.15 2.80 25.46
C ASP A 11 -11.30 2.96 26.48
N LYS A 12 -11.64 4.20 26.86
CA LYS A 12 -12.87 4.55 27.59
C LYS A 12 -14.01 5.08 26.68
N ASP A 13 -13.71 5.78 25.57
CA ASP A 13 -14.65 6.51 24.69
C ASP A 13 -14.62 6.10 23.19
N SER A 14 -13.91 5.05 22.80
CA SER A 14 -13.99 4.44 21.45
C SER A 14 -15.37 3.88 21.26
N ASN A 15 -15.89 3.22 22.30
CA ASN A 15 -17.30 2.88 22.41
C ASN A 15 -18.18 4.12 22.26
N GLY A 16 -17.75 5.28 22.75
CA GLY A 16 -18.37 6.60 22.60
C GLY A 16 -18.66 6.99 21.16
N ILE A 17 -17.58 7.30 20.44
CA ILE A 17 -17.62 7.75 19.05
C ILE A 17 -18.13 6.64 18.14
N LYS A 18 -17.76 5.38 18.40
CA LYS A 18 -18.23 4.21 17.64
C LYS A 18 -19.74 4.01 17.80
N SER A 19 -20.29 4.11 19.01
CA SER A 19 -21.74 4.01 19.20
C SER A 19 -22.51 5.19 18.59
N LEU A 20 -21.91 6.39 18.55
CA LEU A 20 -22.50 7.58 17.94
C LEU A 20 -22.53 7.44 16.40
N LEU A 21 -21.51 6.80 15.82
CA LEU A 21 -21.46 6.43 14.39
C LEU A 21 -22.34 5.20 14.06
N ASP A 22 -22.40 4.19 14.94
CA ASP A 22 -23.22 2.98 14.81
C ASP A 22 -24.73 3.30 14.92
N TYR A 23 -25.11 4.31 15.72
CA TYR A 23 -26.50 4.80 15.80
C TYR A 23 -27.01 5.38 14.48
N HIS A 24 -26.13 5.98 13.67
CA HIS A 24 -26.50 6.41 12.31
C HIS A 24 -26.82 5.22 11.40
N GLN A 25 -26.35 4.02 11.71
CA GLN A 25 -26.57 2.79 10.94
C GLN A 25 -27.68 1.89 11.50
N ARG A 26 -27.96 1.93 12.81
CA ARG A 26 -28.97 1.08 13.46
C ARG A 26 -29.89 1.92 14.32
N SER A 27 -31.17 1.94 13.94
CA SER A 27 -32.30 2.52 14.68
C SER A 27 -32.59 1.76 15.99
N ASP A 28 -31.58 1.49 16.82
CA ASP A 28 -31.72 0.69 18.03
C ASP A 28 -31.23 1.41 19.30
N VAL A 29 -31.99 1.14 20.37
CA VAL A 29 -32.14 1.96 21.59
C VAL A 29 -31.00 1.75 22.60
N GLN A 30 -29.98 0.93 22.31
CA GLN A 30 -29.02 0.47 23.33
C GLN A 30 -27.77 1.32 23.56
N HIS A 31 -27.58 2.43 22.85
CA HIS A 31 -26.39 3.29 23.02
C HIS A 31 -26.72 4.64 23.69
N LEU A 32 -27.25 4.58 24.92
CA LEU A 32 -27.62 5.74 25.74
C LEU A 32 -26.48 6.28 26.64
N VAL A 33 -25.47 5.46 26.94
CA VAL A 33 -24.47 5.72 28.01
C VAL A 33 -23.44 6.81 27.68
N ILE A 34 -23.33 7.24 26.42
CA ILE A 34 -22.18 8.06 25.98
C ILE A 34 -22.46 9.56 26.05
N ILE A 35 -23.72 9.97 25.86
CA ILE A 35 -24.10 11.39 25.94
C ILE A 35 -24.19 11.83 27.41
N GLU A 36 -24.52 10.91 28.31
CA GLU A 36 -24.50 11.17 29.77
C GLU A 36 -23.10 11.57 30.27
N ASN A 37 -22.01 11.13 29.62
CA ASN A 37 -20.64 11.48 30.01
C ASN A 37 -20.13 12.81 29.42
N TRP A 38 -20.85 13.41 28.45
CA TRP A 38 -20.42 14.66 27.79
C TRP A 38 -21.20 15.90 28.26
N CYS A 39 -22.33 15.70 28.94
CA CYS A 39 -23.09 16.79 29.52
C CYS A 39 -22.46 17.23 30.85
N LEU A 40 -22.26 18.54 31.00
CA LEU A 40 -22.04 19.14 32.31
C LEU A 40 -23.32 18.93 33.13
N SER A 41 -23.17 18.38 34.34
CA SER A 41 -24.26 18.15 35.29
C SER A 41 -23.96 18.88 36.59
N LEU A 42 -24.79 19.86 36.93
CA LEU A 42 -24.74 20.57 38.22
C LEU A 42 -25.02 19.60 39.37
N GLN A 43 -25.81 18.55 39.13
CA GLN A 43 -26.08 17.49 40.10
C GLN A 43 -24.82 16.69 40.44
N ASP A 44 -23.99 16.37 39.45
CA ASP A 44 -22.70 15.69 39.65
C ASP A 44 -21.69 16.60 40.36
N ALA A 45 -21.73 17.91 40.06
CA ALA A 45 -20.93 18.91 40.75
C ALA A 45 -21.33 19.00 42.24
N LYS A 46 -22.63 19.02 42.55
CA LYS A 46 -23.20 19.00 43.91
C LYS A 46 -22.79 17.73 44.67
N LEU A 47 -22.82 16.56 44.02
CA LEU A 47 -22.35 15.29 44.60
C LEU A 47 -20.85 15.32 44.94
N LYS A 48 -20.00 15.79 44.03
CA LYS A 48 -18.55 15.95 44.28
C LYS A 48 -18.25 16.97 45.38
N ALA A 49 -19.05 18.03 45.48
CA ALA A 49 -18.92 19.03 46.53
C ALA A 49 -19.23 18.47 47.93
N GLY A 50 -20.29 17.65 48.04
CA GLY A 50 -20.70 17.03 49.28
C GLY A 50 -19.63 16.11 49.89
N VAL A 51 -18.83 15.45 49.04
CA VAL A 51 -17.70 14.60 49.46
C VAL A 51 -16.53 15.42 50.01
N HIS A 52 -16.33 16.66 49.55
CA HIS A 52 -15.15 17.46 49.86
C HIS A 52 -15.40 18.74 50.68
N ARG A 53 -16.65 19.03 51.09
CA ARG A 53 -17.05 20.27 51.79
C ARG A 53 -16.49 21.56 51.16
N LYS A 54 -16.60 21.68 49.83
CA LYS A 54 -16.13 22.86 49.09
C LYS A 54 -17.31 23.77 48.72
N GLU A 55 -17.18 25.08 48.94
CA GLU A 55 -18.16 26.11 48.54
C GLU A 55 -18.21 26.32 47.02
N LYS A 56 -17.10 26.03 46.33
CA LYS A 56 -16.97 26.10 44.86
C LYS A 56 -16.37 24.81 44.34
N VAL A 57 -16.97 24.25 43.29
CA VAL A 57 -16.41 23.11 42.56
C VAL A 57 -15.93 23.58 41.20
N GLU A 58 -14.66 23.36 40.93
CA GLU A 58 -14.12 23.50 39.59
C GLU A 58 -14.64 22.35 38.74
N HIS A 59 -15.43 22.68 37.73
CA HIS A 59 -16.01 21.71 36.80
C HIS A 59 -15.39 21.95 35.43
N SER A 60 -14.75 20.91 34.89
CA SER A 60 -14.15 20.97 33.57
C SER A 60 -15.00 20.18 32.59
N LEU A 61 -15.14 20.68 31.35
CA LEU A 61 -15.54 19.86 30.19
C LEU A 61 -14.46 18.80 29.84
N GLY A 62 -13.31 18.86 30.52
CA GLY A 62 -12.21 17.90 30.54
C GLY A 62 -11.92 17.32 29.17
N ILE A 63 -12.42 16.11 28.97
CA ILE A 63 -12.19 15.28 27.79
C ILE A 63 -12.65 15.97 26.50
N LEU A 64 -13.82 16.63 26.49
CA LEU A 64 -14.35 17.26 25.28
C LEU A 64 -13.47 18.45 24.83
N VAL A 65 -13.14 19.35 25.75
CA VAL A 65 -12.31 20.53 25.44
C VAL A 65 -10.86 20.13 25.16
N GLU A 66 -10.33 19.10 25.83
CA GLU A 66 -9.02 18.53 25.50
C GLU A 66 -9.00 17.89 24.10
N CYS A 67 -10.04 17.14 23.74
CA CYS A 67 -10.22 16.59 22.39
C CYS A 67 -10.30 17.71 21.35
N LEU A 68 -11.13 18.74 21.57
CA LEU A 68 -11.28 19.85 20.64
C LEU A 68 -10.01 20.70 20.51
N ALA A 69 -9.32 20.98 21.62
CA ALA A 69 -8.01 21.64 21.62
C ALA A 69 -6.98 20.82 20.82
N HIS A 70 -7.02 19.50 20.96
CA HIS A 70 -6.17 18.59 20.19
C HIS A 70 -6.50 18.62 18.69
N LEU A 71 -7.78 18.53 18.32
CA LEU A 71 -8.23 18.57 16.92
C LEU A 71 -7.93 19.91 16.26
N ALA A 72 -8.08 21.03 16.98
CA ALA A 72 -7.74 22.36 16.50
C ALA A 72 -6.22 22.61 16.44
N GLY A 73 -5.40 21.76 17.05
CA GLY A 73 -3.96 21.96 17.16
C GLY A 73 -3.55 23.14 18.05
N ILE A 74 -4.46 23.64 18.89
CA ILE A 74 -4.27 24.81 19.75
C ILE A 74 -4.51 24.40 21.20
N TRP A 75 -3.61 24.77 22.10
CA TRP A 75 -3.74 24.45 23.53
C TRP A 75 -5.01 25.05 24.15
N ASN A 76 -5.32 26.32 23.88
CA ASN A 76 -6.53 26.97 24.39
C ASN A 76 -7.48 27.29 23.24
N LEU A 77 -8.72 26.79 23.32
CA LEU A 77 -9.76 27.17 22.38
C LEU A 77 -10.15 28.64 22.61
N PRO A 78 -10.16 29.49 21.56
CA PRO A 78 -10.60 30.87 21.68
C PRO A 78 -12.03 30.95 22.21
N GLY A 79 -12.24 31.71 23.29
CA GLY A 79 -13.57 31.95 23.86
C GLY A 79 -14.16 30.83 24.71
N ILE A 80 -13.52 29.66 24.82
CA ILE A 80 -14.01 28.55 25.65
C ILE A 80 -13.06 28.30 26.83
N PRO A 81 -13.48 28.58 28.08
CA PRO A 81 -12.68 28.26 29.25
C PRO A 81 -12.56 26.73 29.45
N ARG A 82 -11.40 26.22 29.87
CA ARG A 82 -11.22 24.77 30.10
C ARG A 82 -11.94 24.24 31.34
N SER A 83 -12.12 25.11 32.32
CA SER A 83 -12.86 24.84 33.54
C SER A 83 -13.69 26.05 33.91
N ILE A 84 -14.84 25.78 34.50
CA ILE A 84 -15.74 26.76 35.09
C ILE A 84 -15.86 26.49 36.59
N ALA A 85 -15.81 27.53 37.41
CA ALA A 85 -16.01 27.40 38.85
C ALA A 85 -17.51 27.54 39.15
N LEU A 86 -18.14 26.48 39.64
CA LEU A 86 -19.56 26.45 39.96
C LEU A 86 -19.76 26.72 41.47
N PRO A 87 -20.36 27.86 41.87
CA PRO A 87 -20.76 28.12 43.25
C PRO A 87 -22.04 27.35 43.60
N ILE A 88 -21.91 26.32 44.45
CA ILE A 88 -22.99 25.35 44.71
C ILE A 88 -24.18 25.97 45.44
N GLU A 89 -23.95 27.03 46.20
CA GLU A 89 -24.99 27.73 46.98
C GLU A 89 -25.96 28.53 46.10
N ASN A 90 -25.56 28.89 44.87
CA ASN A 90 -26.39 29.66 43.94
C ASN A 90 -26.66 28.85 42.68
N THR A 91 -27.74 28.05 42.71
CA THR A 91 -28.19 27.22 41.60
C THR A 91 -28.43 28.02 40.32
N THR A 92 -29.13 29.17 40.41
CA THR A 92 -29.45 30.02 39.24
C THR A 92 -28.20 30.55 38.55
N PHE A 93 -27.21 31.00 39.32
CA PHE A 93 -25.94 31.47 38.77
C PHE A 93 -25.11 30.32 38.18
N SER A 94 -25.00 29.20 38.89
CA SER A 94 -24.26 28.03 38.41
C SER A 94 -24.83 27.46 37.12
N ILE A 95 -26.16 27.38 37.01
CA ILE A 95 -26.80 26.82 35.81
C ILE A 95 -26.73 27.78 34.61
N GLY A 96 -26.75 29.09 34.86
CA GLY A 96 -26.44 30.11 33.86
C GLY A 96 -24.99 30.04 33.37
N LEU A 97 -24.03 29.74 34.24
CA LEU A 97 -22.64 29.49 33.84
C LEU A 97 -22.51 28.27 32.94
N ILE A 98 -23.21 27.17 33.25
CA ILE A 98 -23.25 25.96 32.40
C ILE A 98 -23.83 26.31 31.02
N TYR A 99 -24.96 27.01 30.98
CA TYR A 99 -25.59 27.45 29.73
C TYR A 99 -24.64 28.29 28.87
N ASN A 100 -24.02 29.32 29.46
CA ASN A 100 -23.07 30.19 28.75
C ASN A 100 -21.84 29.42 28.25
N HIS A 101 -21.40 28.42 28.99
CA HIS A 101 -20.28 27.58 28.59
C HIS A 101 -20.61 26.71 27.36
N LEU A 102 -21.83 26.16 27.30
CA LEU A 102 -22.35 25.42 26.15
C LEU A 102 -22.60 26.35 24.95
N ALA A 103 -23.08 27.57 25.19
CA ALA A 103 -23.24 28.59 24.16
C ALA A 103 -21.89 28.98 23.53
N ALA A 104 -20.83 29.10 24.35
CA ALA A 104 -19.47 29.35 23.86
C ALA A 104 -18.95 28.22 22.96
N LEU A 105 -19.30 26.96 23.24
CA LEU A 105 -18.97 25.84 22.35
C LEU A 105 -19.64 25.96 20.98
N ILE A 106 -20.93 26.32 20.95
CA ILE A 106 -21.67 26.54 19.70
C ILE A 106 -21.06 27.70 18.93
N CYS A 107 -20.81 28.85 19.59
CA CYS A 107 -20.19 30.02 18.97
C CYS A 107 -18.80 29.71 18.40
N PHE A 108 -18.00 28.91 19.12
CA PHE A 108 -16.73 28.42 18.60
C PHE A 108 -16.92 27.58 17.34
N ALA A 109 -17.84 26.61 17.33
CA ALA A 109 -18.12 25.80 16.15
C ALA A 109 -18.53 26.66 14.94
N GLU A 110 -19.38 27.67 15.14
CA GLU A 110 -19.76 28.63 14.10
C GLU A 110 -18.56 29.45 13.60
N SER A 111 -17.68 29.89 14.49
CA SER A 111 -16.45 30.62 14.13
C SER A 111 -15.49 29.80 13.26
N GLN A 112 -15.52 28.47 13.39
CA GLN A 112 -14.75 27.55 12.55
C GLN A 112 -15.48 27.20 11.23
N GLY A 113 -16.65 27.80 10.97
CA GLY A 113 -17.46 27.56 9.78
C GLY A 113 -18.46 26.41 9.89
N GLY A 114 -18.73 25.93 11.10
CA GLY A 114 -19.74 24.90 11.37
C GLY A 114 -21.17 25.42 11.26
N CYS A 115 -22.06 24.67 10.59
CA CYS A 115 -23.46 25.05 10.43
C CYS A 115 -24.31 24.54 11.60
N VAL A 116 -24.19 25.18 12.78
CA VAL A 116 -24.84 24.74 14.03
C VAL A 116 -25.96 25.67 14.51
N GLY A 117 -26.47 26.60 13.69
CA GLY A 117 -27.52 27.54 14.09
C GLY A 117 -28.88 26.92 14.47
N HIS A 118 -29.05 25.60 14.29
CA HIS A 118 -30.22 24.83 14.75
C HIS A 118 -29.99 24.15 16.12
N VAL A 119 -28.76 24.17 16.64
CA VAL A 119 -28.37 23.60 17.92
C VAL A 119 -28.47 24.70 18.98
N LEU A 120 -29.30 24.50 19.98
CA LEU A 120 -29.47 25.45 21.09
C LEU A 120 -28.71 24.97 22.34
N PRO A 121 -28.12 25.87 23.15
CA PRO A 121 -27.34 25.47 24.32
C PRO A 121 -28.13 24.65 25.35
N GLU A 122 -29.42 24.94 25.52
CA GLU A 122 -30.31 24.21 26.44
C GLU A 122 -30.47 22.73 26.08
N PHE A 123 -30.34 22.36 24.80
CA PHE A 123 -30.40 20.97 24.36
C PHE A 123 -29.09 20.22 24.57
N LEU A 124 -28.01 20.93 24.93
CA LEU A 124 -26.73 20.32 25.28
C LEU A 124 -26.60 20.06 26.80
N MET A 125 -27.58 20.48 27.61
CA MET A 125 -27.58 20.30 29.06
C MET A 125 -27.96 18.87 29.47
N ALA A 126 -27.59 18.46 30.69
CA ALA A 126 -28.18 17.27 31.31
C ALA A 126 -29.68 17.48 31.55
N TYR A 127 -30.50 16.42 31.52
CA TYR A 127 -31.96 16.57 31.68
C TYR A 127 -32.38 17.24 33.00
N GLU A 128 -31.69 16.89 34.10
CA GLU A 128 -31.95 17.49 35.42
C GLU A 128 -31.59 18.97 35.43
N ASP A 129 -30.46 19.34 34.82
CA ASP A 129 -30.04 20.73 34.67
C ASP A 129 -30.98 21.51 33.74
N TYR A 130 -31.48 20.91 32.66
CA TYR A 130 -32.47 21.53 31.78
C TYR A 130 -33.76 21.88 32.55
N LYS A 131 -34.25 20.96 33.39
CA LYS A 131 -35.40 21.23 34.26
C LYS A 131 -35.10 22.35 35.27
N GLU A 132 -33.96 22.29 35.96
CA GLU A 132 -33.54 23.32 36.90
C GLU A 132 -33.39 24.70 36.20
N TRP A 133 -32.87 24.72 34.96
CA TRP A 133 -32.69 25.93 34.16
C TRP A 133 -34.03 26.59 33.80
N ILE A 134 -35.02 25.80 33.38
CA ILE A 134 -36.39 26.30 33.14
C ILE A 134 -37.00 26.84 34.44
N GLN A 135 -36.86 26.12 35.56
CA GLN A 135 -37.38 26.54 36.86
C GLN A 135 -36.73 27.83 37.38
N CYS A 136 -35.45 28.04 37.06
CA CYS A 136 -34.68 29.23 37.40
C CYS A 136 -34.96 30.45 36.50
N GLY A 137 -35.88 30.36 35.53
CA GLY A 137 -36.18 31.47 34.62
C GLY A 137 -35.18 31.60 33.47
N ARG A 138 -34.57 30.50 33.02
CA ARG A 138 -33.69 30.45 31.83
C ARG A 138 -32.48 31.40 31.86
N PRO A 139 -31.68 31.39 32.93
CA PRO A 139 -30.53 32.30 33.06
C PRO A 139 -29.57 32.17 31.88
N GLY A 140 -29.21 33.30 31.27
CA GLY A 140 -28.30 33.38 30.11
C GLY A 140 -28.98 33.11 28.76
N GLY A 141 -30.20 32.58 28.73
CA GLY A 141 -31.01 32.45 27.52
C GLY A 141 -31.59 33.79 27.07
N LEU A 142 -32.01 33.88 25.81
CA LEU A 142 -32.75 35.04 25.32
C LEU A 142 -34.12 35.11 26.02
N GLU A 143 -34.28 36.09 26.90
CA GLU A 143 -35.59 36.61 27.30
C GLU A 143 -35.98 37.73 26.33
N GLY A 144 -36.78 37.43 25.30
CA GLY A 144 -37.23 38.49 24.40
C GLY A 144 -38.15 38.03 23.30
N ASP A 145 -39.41 38.46 23.38
CA ASP A 145 -40.35 38.49 22.26
C ASP A 145 -39.71 39.15 21.03
N PHE A 146 -39.81 38.51 19.86
CA PHE A 146 -39.67 39.22 18.59
C PHE A 146 -40.79 40.28 18.52
N LYS A 147 -40.46 41.56 18.75
CA LYS A 147 -41.35 42.66 18.37
C LYS A 147 -41.33 42.81 16.84
N LEU A 148 -42.17 42.04 16.16
CA LEU A 148 -42.66 42.44 14.85
C LEU A 148 -43.66 43.57 15.08
N ASN A 149 -43.34 44.77 14.59
CA ASN A 149 -44.34 45.82 14.39
C ASN A 149 -45.30 45.35 13.29
N MET A 150 -46.28 44.52 13.66
CA MET A 150 -47.44 44.28 12.82
C MET A 150 -48.39 45.45 13.01
N PRO A 151 -48.86 46.10 11.92
CA PRO A 151 -49.93 47.08 12.03
C PRO A 151 -51.17 46.39 12.61
N ASN A 152 -51.84 47.09 13.53
CA ASN A 152 -53.01 46.62 14.25
C ASN A 152 -54.10 46.08 13.31
N GLU A 153 -54.19 44.77 13.18
CA GLU A 153 -55.45 44.08 12.88
C GLU A 153 -55.61 42.90 13.83
N SER A 154 -56.81 42.81 14.39
CA SER A 154 -57.22 41.90 15.45
C SER A 154 -57.02 40.43 15.07
N ILE A 155 -56.23 39.70 15.86
CA ILE A 155 -56.17 38.24 15.80
C ILE A 155 -56.97 37.67 16.96
N SER A 156 -57.95 36.85 16.59
CA SER A 156 -58.84 36.06 17.41
C SER A 156 -58.09 34.96 18.19
N GLU A 157 -58.50 34.79 19.44
CA GLU A 157 -58.42 33.59 20.29
C GLU A 157 -57.37 32.53 19.95
N THR A 158 -56.17 32.67 20.53
CA THR A 158 -55.36 31.53 21.01
C THR A 158 -54.71 31.93 22.33
N LYS A 159 -54.75 31.02 23.32
CA LYS A 159 -54.37 31.20 24.74
C LYS A 159 -53.25 32.23 24.97
N VAL A 160 -53.62 33.39 25.52
CA VAL A 160 -52.70 34.38 26.07
C VAL A 160 -52.08 33.80 27.34
N ILE A 161 -50.75 33.66 27.36
CA ILE A 161 -49.97 33.27 28.53
C ILE A 161 -49.88 34.50 29.46
N THR A 162 -50.59 34.48 30.59
CA THR A 162 -50.56 35.56 31.59
C THR A 162 -49.31 35.44 32.48
N PRO A 163 -48.44 36.47 32.60
CA PRO A 163 -47.33 36.46 33.54
C PRO A 163 -47.83 36.45 34.99
N VAL A 164 -47.13 35.72 35.87
CA VAL A 164 -47.44 35.68 37.32
C VAL A 164 -46.58 36.71 38.03
N ILE A 165 -47.22 37.66 38.71
CA ILE A 165 -46.57 38.72 39.48
C ILE A 165 -46.25 38.19 40.88
N PHE A 166 -44.98 38.22 41.28
CA PHE A 166 -44.58 38.08 42.68
C PHE A 166 -43.97 39.39 43.16
N SER A 167 -44.55 39.97 44.21
CA SER A 167 -43.97 41.07 44.96
C SER A 167 -43.44 40.57 46.31
N PRO A 168 -42.11 40.52 46.55
CA PRO A 168 -41.57 40.56 47.88
C PRO A 168 -41.14 41.99 48.21
N SER A 169 -41.95 42.65 49.04
CA SER A 169 -41.68 43.80 49.93
C SER A 169 -40.64 44.87 49.53
N ASP A 170 -41.16 46.10 49.51
CA ASP A 170 -40.60 47.43 49.83
C ASP A 170 -39.49 48.09 48.99
N HIS A 171 -38.84 47.41 48.05
CA HIS A 171 -37.93 48.08 47.11
C HIS A 171 -38.30 47.82 45.65
N GLY A 172 -39.52 48.22 45.26
CA GLY A 172 -39.88 48.75 43.92
C GLY A 172 -39.53 48.00 42.63
N GLU A 173 -38.89 46.84 42.64
CA GLU A 173 -38.53 46.09 41.43
C GLU A 173 -39.59 45.03 41.12
N THR A 174 -40.38 45.30 40.07
CA THR A 174 -41.34 44.35 39.52
C THR A 174 -40.60 43.32 38.67
N VAL A 175 -40.43 42.11 39.18
CA VAL A 175 -39.87 40.98 38.41
C VAL A 175 -41.01 40.29 37.66
N TYR A 176 -40.98 40.33 36.33
CA TYR A 176 -41.90 39.57 35.48
C TYR A 176 -41.39 38.14 35.33
N ARG A 177 -42.12 37.15 35.88
CA ARG A 177 -41.84 35.73 35.64
C ARG A 177 -42.94 35.17 34.72
N PHE A 178 -42.60 34.87 33.47
CA PHE A 178 -43.49 34.14 32.57
C PHE A 178 -43.79 32.75 33.15
N PRO A 179 -44.99 32.17 32.92
CA PRO A 179 -45.25 30.78 33.26
C PRO A 179 -44.21 29.91 32.59
N ALA A 180 -43.50 29.11 33.40
CA ALA A 180 -42.56 28.12 32.92
C ALA A 180 -43.26 27.27 31.86
N ALA A 181 -42.77 27.29 30.62
CA ALA A 181 -43.20 26.30 29.64
C ALA A 181 -42.96 24.93 30.30
N THR A 182 -43.96 24.05 30.24
CA THR A 182 -43.82 22.71 30.82
C THR A 182 -42.56 22.07 30.22
N PRO A 183 -41.61 21.62 31.05
CA PRO A 183 -40.40 20.98 30.55
C PRO A 183 -40.79 19.76 29.73
N MET A 184 -40.03 19.52 28.67
CA MET A 184 -40.18 18.32 27.85
C MET A 184 -40.05 17.08 28.76
N ASP A 185 -40.77 16.02 28.41
CA ASP A 185 -40.54 14.73 29.06
C ASP A 185 -39.12 14.24 28.76
N LYS A 186 -38.57 13.42 29.66
CA LYS A 186 -37.19 12.95 29.62
C LYS A 186 -36.84 12.29 28.27
N ILE A 187 -37.73 11.46 27.74
CA ILE A 187 -37.48 10.69 26.52
C ILE A 187 -37.39 11.63 25.32
N THR A 188 -38.30 12.60 25.21
CA THR A 188 -38.28 13.57 24.11
C THR A 188 -37.06 14.50 24.21
N PHE A 189 -36.70 14.96 25.41
CA PHE A 189 -35.50 15.78 25.62
C PHE A 189 -34.24 15.01 25.20
N GLU A 190 -34.06 13.77 25.65
CA GLU A 190 -32.88 12.96 25.32
C GLU A 190 -32.73 12.75 23.81
N ARG A 191 -33.83 12.58 23.07
CA ARG A 191 -33.78 12.50 21.60
C ARG A 191 -33.29 13.80 20.97
N VAL A 192 -33.81 14.94 21.40
CA VAL A 192 -33.39 16.25 20.87
C VAL A 192 -31.95 16.55 21.25
N SER A 193 -31.58 16.31 22.51
CA SER A 193 -30.22 16.49 23.00
C SER A 193 -29.21 15.64 22.24
N LYS A 194 -29.57 14.40 21.93
CA LYS A 194 -28.75 13.49 21.14
C LYS A 194 -28.51 13.99 19.72
N VAL A 195 -29.54 14.51 19.06
CA VAL A 195 -29.41 15.13 17.72
C VAL A 195 -28.54 16.39 17.80
N ALA A 196 -28.75 17.22 18.82
CA ALA A 196 -28.00 18.45 19.04
C ALA A 196 -26.49 18.18 19.22
N TRP A 197 -26.13 17.29 20.15
CA TRP A 197 -24.73 16.88 20.37
C TRP A 197 -24.09 16.24 19.14
N THR A 198 -24.83 15.35 18.46
CA THR A 198 -24.35 14.70 17.24
C THR A 198 -24.06 15.72 16.14
N SER A 199 -25.00 16.66 15.91
CA SER A 199 -24.83 17.70 14.91
C SER A 199 -23.65 18.61 15.23
N LEU A 200 -23.54 19.09 16.47
CA LEU A 200 -22.41 19.91 16.92
C LEU A 200 -21.07 19.20 16.70
N PHE A 201 -20.98 17.94 17.11
CA PHE A 201 -19.74 17.17 17.00
C PHE A 201 -19.36 16.89 15.54
N LEU A 202 -20.32 16.52 14.69
CA LEU A 202 -20.07 16.31 13.26
C LEU A 202 -19.62 17.59 12.56
N GLN A 203 -20.20 18.74 12.91
CA GLN A 203 -19.77 20.03 12.37
C GLN A 203 -18.36 20.40 12.84
N LEU A 204 -18.02 20.14 14.11
CA LEU A 204 -16.67 20.36 14.63
C LEU A 204 -15.64 19.44 13.97
N LEU A 205 -15.95 18.15 13.77
CA LEU A 205 -15.09 17.23 13.02
C LEU A 205 -14.91 17.70 11.57
N LYS A 206 -15.99 18.13 10.92
CA LYS A 206 -15.93 18.65 9.56
C LYS A 206 -15.05 19.90 9.46
N ALA A 207 -15.21 20.85 10.37
CA ALA A 207 -14.46 22.10 10.37
C ALA A 207 -12.97 21.89 10.70
N LEU A 208 -12.67 21.06 11.70
CA LEU A 208 -11.31 20.92 12.25
C LEU A 208 -10.48 19.82 11.59
N VAL A 209 -11.11 18.74 11.10
CA VAL A 209 -10.40 17.54 10.62
C VAL A 209 -10.49 17.39 9.11
N VAL A 210 -11.69 17.54 8.56
CA VAL A 210 -11.94 17.33 7.14
C VAL A 210 -11.60 18.59 6.35
N GLY A 211 -12.12 19.74 6.77
CA GLY A 211 -12.01 21.02 6.09
C GLY A 211 -13.05 21.17 4.97
N GLN A 212 -13.40 22.42 4.64
CA GLN A 212 -14.41 22.71 3.63
C GLN A 212 -13.97 22.23 2.22
N GLY A 213 -14.82 21.42 1.57
CA GLY A 213 -14.57 20.90 0.22
C GLY A 213 -13.52 19.78 0.16
N ALA A 214 -13.10 19.24 1.30
CA ALA A 214 -12.13 18.17 1.32
C ALA A 214 -12.71 16.83 0.88
N GLU A 215 -14.02 16.62 0.98
CA GLU A 215 -14.68 15.39 0.50
C GLU A 215 -14.41 15.18 -1.00
N ALA A 216 -14.59 16.23 -1.81
CA ALA A 216 -14.30 16.17 -3.25
C ALA A 216 -12.80 15.92 -3.53
N ARG A 217 -11.90 16.53 -2.73
CA ARG A 217 -10.45 16.32 -2.84
C ARG A 217 -10.06 14.89 -2.48
N LEU A 218 -10.68 14.30 -1.45
CA LEU A 218 -10.45 12.91 -1.06
C LEU A 218 -10.91 11.95 -2.16
N LEU A 219 -12.10 12.14 -2.74
CA LEU A 219 -12.56 11.32 -3.86
C LEU A 219 -11.64 11.43 -5.09
N GLN A 220 -11.19 12.64 -5.42
CA GLN A 220 -10.24 12.86 -6.51
C GLN A 220 -8.90 12.16 -6.23
N TRP A 221 -8.41 12.25 -5.00
CA TRP A 221 -7.19 11.60 -4.55
C TRP A 221 -7.28 10.07 -4.61
N VAL A 222 -8.39 9.49 -4.16
CA VAL A 222 -8.64 8.04 -4.24
C VAL A 222 -8.66 7.58 -5.69
N ASN A 223 -9.45 8.22 -6.55
CA ASN A 223 -9.52 7.85 -7.97
C ASN A 223 -8.17 7.99 -8.70
N LYS A 224 -7.36 8.99 -8.34
CA LYS A 224 -5.99 9.13 -8.85
C LYS A 224 -5.11 7.95 -8.42
N SER A 225 -5.23 7.53 -7.17
CA SER A 225 -4.47 6.39 -6.61
C SER A 225 -4.89 5.06 -7.25
N VAL A 226 -6.19 4.85 -7.45
CA VAL A 226 -6.74 3.71 -8.20
C VAL A 226 -6.10 3.64 -9.58
N LYS A 227 -6.16 4.73 -10.36
CA LYS A 227 -5.61 4.77 -11.72
C LYS A 227 -4.11 4.44 -11.76
N SER A 228 -3.36 4.83 -10.73
CA SER A 228 -1.91 4.66 -10.68
C SER A 228 -1.49 3.24 -10.28
N SER A 229 -2.20 2.62 -9.34
CA SER A 229 -1.78 1.34 -8.73
C SER A 229 -2.54 0.11 -9.23
N TRP A 230 -3.69 0.28 -9.88
CA TRP A 230 -4.56 -0.83 -10.30
C TRP A 230 -3.85 -1.84 -11.20
N THR A 231 -3.13 -1.36 -12.23
CA THR A 231 -2.43 -2.24 -13.19
C THR A 231 -1.44 -3.17 -12.49
N ARG A 232 -0.62 -2.64 -11.58
CA ARG A 232 0.37 -3.44 -10.85
C ARG A 232 -0.31 -4.45 -9.92
N LEU A 233 -1.38 -4.06 -9.22
CA LEU A 233 -2.15 -4.99 -8.39
C LEU A 233 -2.75 -6.12 -9.23
N CYS A 234 -3.28 -5.82 -10.42
CA CYS A 234 -3.78 -6.84 -11.35
C CYS A 234 -2.67 -7.78 -11.82
N GLU A 235 -1.48 -7.26 -12.14
CA GLU A 235 -0.34 -8.08 -12.59
C GLU A 235 0.12 -9.08 -11.54
N VAL A 236 0.22 -8.64 -10.29
CA VAL A 236 0.69 -9.45 -9.15
C VAL A 236 -0.35 -10.50 -8.76
N ASN A 237 -1.64 -10.19 -8.90
CA ASN A 237 -2.76 -11.08 -8.57
C ASN A 237 -3.32 -11.85 -9.77
N LYS A 238 -2.59 -11.96 -10.88
CA LYS A 238 -2.99 -12.82 -12.01
C LYS A 238 -3.14 -14.25 -11.51
N GLN A 239 -4.39 -14.67 -11.30
CA GLN A 239 -4.72 -16.07 -11.05
C GLN A 239 -4.29 -16.87 -12.28
N THR A 240 -3.21 -17.62 -12.14
CA THR A 240 -2.89 -18.77 -12.99
C THR A 240 -4.13 -19.65 -13.04
N GLU A 241 -4.81 -19.69 -14.21
CA GLU A 241 -5.51 -20.86 -14.79
C GLU A 241 -6.65 -20.52 -15.77
N LYS A 242 -7.08 -19.26 -15.92
CA LYS A 242 -8.03 -18.91 -16.99
C LYS A 242 -7.55 -17.73 -17.82
N PRO A 243 -7.47 -17.84 -19.16
CA PRO A 243 -7.23 -16.68 -20.02
C PRO A 243 -8.45 -15.77 -19.89
N MET A 244 -8.36 -14.74 -19.03
CA MET A 244 -9.42 -13.75 -18.95
C MET A 244 -9.49 -12.98 -20.26
N GLN A 245 -10.57 -13.22 -20.99
CA GLN A 245 -10.95 -12.51 -22.20
C GLN A 245 -11.41 -11.06 -21.93
N TYR A 246 -11.32 -10.58 -20.68
CA TYR A 246 -11.73 -9.23 -20.27
C TYR A 246 -10.74 -8.67 -19.25
N ALA A 247 -10.10 -7.55 -19.57
CA ALA A 247 -9.31 -6.80 -18.59
C ALA A 247 -10.27 -6.23 -17.52
N LEU A 248 -10.05 -6.58 -16.25
CA LEU A 248 -10.85 -6.04 -15.14
C LEU A 248 -10.66 -4.52 -15.06
N HIS A 249 -11.77 -3.78 -15.16
CA HIS A 249 -11.75 -2.33 -15.10
C HIS A 249 -11.42 -1.84 -13.67
N PRO A 250 -10.67 -0.73 -13.54
CA PRO A 250 -10.42 -0.14 -12.23
C PRO A 250 -11.72 0.29 -11.55
N PRO A 251 -11.84 0.13 -10.22
CA PRO A 251 -13.02 0.56 -9.48
C PRO A 251 -13.17 2.08 -9.60
N LYS A 252 -14.35 2.55 -9.99
CA LYS A 252 -14.68 3.98 -10.00
C LYS A 252 -15.33 4.33 -8.68
N VAL A 253 -14.74 5.27 -7.94
CA VAL A 253 -15.21 5.65 -6.61
C VAL A 253 -15.92 7.01 -6.69
N THR A 254 -17.20 7.05 -6.38
CA THR A 254 -18.06 8.26 -6.39
C THR A 254 -18.63 8.58 -5.00
N ASN A 255 -18.69 7.60 -4.09
CA ASN A 255 -19.20 7.78 -2.73
C ASN A 255 -18.23 7.22 -1.67
N PHE A 256 -18.49 7.51 -0.38
CA PHE A 256 -17.70 7.04 0.77
C PHE A 256 -18.30 5.80 1.46
N GLY A 257 -19.37 5.24 0.91
CA GLY A 257 -20.07 4.07 1.41
C GLY A 257 -19.77 2.86 0.54
N GLU A 258 -20.77 2.41 -0.21
CA GLU A 258 -20.76 1.16 -0.98
C GLU A 258 -19.51 0.93 -1.84
N ASP A 259 -18.94 1.99 -2.44
CA ASP A 259 -17.76 1.87 -3.31
C ASP A 259 -16.51 1.40 -2.55
N PHE A 260 -16.46 1.65 -1.24
CA PHE A 260 -15.38 1.22 -0.36
C PHE A 260 -15.58 -0.18 0.24
N ALA A 261 -16.80 -0.73 0.19
CA ALA A 261 -17.15 -2.02 0.79
C ALA A 261 -16.34 -3.20 0.23
N SER A 262 -15.84 -3.08 -1.01
CA SER A 262 -14.98 -4.07 -1.66
C SER A 262 -13.54 -4.12 -1.12
N GLY A 263 -13.13 -3.08 -0.38
CA GLY A 263 -11.76 -2.85 0.08
C GLY A 263 -10.76 -2.44 -1.01
N LEU A 264 -11.09 -2.62 -2.30
CA LEU A 264 -10.15 -2.40 -3.40
C LEU A 264 -9.70 -0.94 -3.53
N ALA A 265 -10.61 0.01 -3.33
CA ALA A 265 -10.28 1.43 -3.33
C ALA A 265 -9.21 1.77 -2.26
N LEU A 266 -9.38 1.29 -1.03
CA LEU A 266 -8.41 1.48 0.06
C LEU A 266 -7.07 0.80 -0.23
N VAL A 267 -7.09 -0.43 -0.73
CA VAL A 267 -5.86 -1.13 -1.13
C VAL A 267 -5.08 -0.30 -2.14
N THR A 268 -5.73 0.23 -3.18
CA THR A 268 -5.03 1.02 -4.20
C THR A 268 -4.41 2.29 -3.64
N VAL A 269 -5.08 2.94 -2.69
CA VAL A 269 -4.55 4.11 -1.97
C VAL A 269 -3.29 3.73 -1.19
N ILE A 270 -3.32 2.63 -0.44
CA ILE A 270 -2.18 2.17 0.35
C ILE A 270 -1.03 1.75 -0.58
N ALA A 271 -1.33 0.96 -1.61
CA ALA A 271 -0.37 0.46 -2.59
C ALA A 271 0.34 1.59 -3.36
N ASN A 272 -0.33 2.74 -3.56
CA ASN A 272 0.26 3.89 -4.24
C ASN A 272 1.41 4.54 -3.46
N TYR A 273 1.33 4.53 -2.12
CA TYR A 273 2.34 5.14 -1.25
C TYR A 273 3.28 4.11 -0.62
N ALA A 274 2.82 2.88 -0.45
CA ALA A 274 3.56 1.75 0.09
C ALA A 274 3.57 0.59 -0.92
N PRO A 275 4.23 0.74 -2.08
CA PRO A 275 4.23 -0.27 -3.16
C PRO A 275 4.87 -1.59 -2.73
N PHE A 276 5.72 -1.58 -1.69
CA PHE A 276 6.34 -2.76 -1.12
C PHE A 276 5.35 -3.75 -0.51
N LEU A 277 4.18 -3.28 -0.07
CA LEU A 277 3.13 -4.16 0.45
C LEU A 277 2.44 -4.97 -0.67
N ILE A 278 2.60 -4.56 -1.93
CA ILE A 278 2.00 -5.26 -3.07
C ILE A 278 2.54 -6.69 -3.14
N ASP A 279 3.87 -6.82 -3.09
CA ASP A 279 4.58 -8.07 -3.26
C ASP A 279 4.72 -8.88 -1.95
N GLU A 280 4.32 -8.31 -0.81
CA GLU A 280 4.36 -8.98 0.50
C GLU A 280 2.97 -9.41 0.98
N LEU A 281 2.00 -8.49 0.98
CA LEU A 281 0.70 -8.68 1.62
C LEU A 281 -0.43 -8.82 0.61
N PHE A 282 -0.35 -8.12 -0.53
CA PHE A 282 -1.43 -8.05 -1.51
C PHE A 282 -1.30 -9.07 -2.65
N LEU A 283 -0.63 -10.20 -2.43
CA LEU A 283 -0.41 -11.28 -3.42
C LEU A 283 -1.65 -12.15 -3.71
N GLN A 284 -2.73 -12.02 -2.92
CA GLN A 284 -3.94 -12.85 -3.04
C GLN A 284 -5.21 -12.04 -2.81
N LEU A 285 -5.29 -10.85 -3.39
CA LEU A 285 -6.50 -10.03 -3.34
C LEU A 285 -7.58 -10.55 -4.30
N ASN A 286 -8.82 -10.48 -3.85
CA ASN A 286 -9.97 -10.72 -4.72
C ASN A 286 -10.25 -9.45 -5.53
N LEU A 287 -9.76 -9.42 -6.78
CA LEU A 287 -9.92 -8.26 -7.68
C LEU A 287 -11.36 -8.07 -8.19
N ASN A 288 -12.22 -9.08 -8.05
CA ASN A 288 -13.64 -9.01 -8.37
C ASN A 288 -14.48 -9.64 -7.23
N PRO A 289 -14.63 -8.94 -6.09
CA PRO A 289 -15.25 -9.50 -4.90
C PRO A 289 -16.79 -9.53 -5.03
N GLN A 290 -17.31 -10.66 -5.50
CA GLN A 290 -18.76 -10.90 -5.67
C GLN A 290 -19.45 -11.35 -4.37
N SER A 291 -18.75 -12.08 -3.52
CA SER A 291 -19.28 -12.59 -2.25
C SER A 291 -18.82 -11.75 -1.05
N GLN A 292 -19.53 -11.86 0.07
CA GLN A 292 -19.18 -11.13 1.29
C GLN A 292 -17.85 -11.61 1.87
N GLU A 293 -17.53 -12.91 1.73
CA GLU A 293 -16.27 -13.50 2.16
C GLU A 293 -15.09 -12.92 1.37
N HIS A 294 -15.26 -12.69 0.06
CA HIS A 294 -14.22 -12.05 -0.75
C HIS A 294 -13.96 -10.60 -0.32
N LYS A 295 -15.01 -9.84 -0.02
CA LYS A 295 -14.90 -8.47 0.51
C LYS A 295 -14.21 -8.48 1.89
N PHE A 296 -14.60 -9.39 2.76
CA PHE A 296 -14.04 -9.54 4.10
C PHE A 296 -12.55 -9.93 4.07
N HIS A 297 -12.16 -10.84 3.19
CA HIS A 297 -10.75 -11.19 2.99
C HIS A 297 -9.91 -9.97 2.59
N ASN A 298 -10.38 -9.18 1.62
CA ASN A 298 -9.72 -7.94 1.22
C ASN A 298 -9.61 -6.96 2.40
N ALA A 299 -10.69 -6.79 3.17
CA ALA A 299 -10.72 -5.95 4.36
C ALA A 299 -9.70 -6.38 5.42
N VAL A 300 -9.52 -7.68 5.64
CA VAL A 300 -8.50 -8.22 6.55
C VAL A 300 -7.09 -7.84 6.10
N GLN A 301 -6.79 -7.88 4.79
CA GLN A 301 -5.49 -7.45 4.30
C GLN A 301 -5.24 -5.95 4.54
N ILE A 302 -6.27 -5.11 4.40
CA ILE A 302 -6.18 -3.68 4.71
C ILE A 302 -5.86 -3.46 6.19
N VAL A 303 -6.58 -4.11 7.11
CA VAL A 303 -6.31 -3.99 8.54
C VAL A 303 -4.90 -4.47 8.90
N LYS A 304 -4.43 -5.57 8.29
CA LYS A 304 -3.05 -6.02 8.44
C LYS A 304 -2.05 -4.97 7.94
N SER A 305 -2.33 -4.33 6.81
CA SER A 305 -1.46 -3.28 6.27
C SER A 305 -1.31 -2.08 7.20
N PHE A 306 -2.40 -1.65 7.86
CA PHE A 306 -2.32 -0.57 8.86
C PHE A 306 -1.45 -0.94 10.05
N ARG A 307 -1.52 -2.19 10.51
CA ARG A 307 -0.65 -2.71 11.59
C ARG A 307 0.82 -2.74 11.18
N ILE A 308 1.13 -3.22 9.97
CA ILE A 308 2.51 -3.26 9.45
C ILE A 308 3.07 -1.85 9.32
N LEU A 309 2.30 -0.92 8.75
CA LEU A 309 2.72 0.47 8.59
C LEU A 309 2.73 1.25 9.91
N GLN A 310 2.15 0.72 10.99
CA GLN A 310 1.90 1.42 12.25
C GLN A 310 1.15 2.75 12.01
N VAL A 311 0.15 2.71 11.12
CA VAL A 311 -0.79 3.82 10.92
C VAL A 311 -1.84 3.70 12.02
N ASP A 312 -2.02 4.79 12.77
CA ASP A 312 -2.97 4.84 13.88
C ASP A 312 -4.40 5.06 13.34
N VAL A 313 -5.01 3.96 12.89
CA VAL A 313 -6.39 3.91 12.40
C VAL A 313 -7.10 2.76 13.09
N SER A 314 -8.12 3.08 13.88
CA SER A 314 -9.00 2.11 14.54
C SER A 314 -10.23 1.84 13.66
N ILE A 315 -10.08 0.96 12.67
CA ILE A 315 -11.21 0.43 11.87
C ILE A 315 -11.09 -1.09 11.79
N THR A 316 -12.22 -1.79 11.92
CA THR A 316 -12.26 -3.25 11.81
C THR A 316 -12.56 -3.71 10.38
N ALA A 317 -12.27 -4.98 10.08
CA ALA A 317 -12.57 -5.54 8.76
C ALA A 317 -14.08 -5.56 8.46
N GLU A 318 -14.92 -5.74 9.50
CA GLU A 318 -16.37 -5.70 9.38
C GLU A 318 -16.88 -4.29 9.04
N GLU A 319 -16.32 -3.26 9.68
CA GLU A 319 -16.63 -1.85 9.41
C GLU A 319 -16.19 -1.42 8.00
N ILE A 320 -15.13 -2.00 7.46
CA ILE A 320 -14.73 -1.76 6.05
C ILE A 320 -15.75 -2.40 5.10
N CYS A 321 -16.25 -3.59 5.40
CA CYS A 321 -17.25 -4.28 4.57
C CYS A 321 -18.64 -3.62 4.65
N ASN A 322 -18.96 -2.99 5.78
CA ASN A 322 -20.20 -2.24 6.02
C ASN A 322 -19.88 -0.76 6.29
N PRO A 323 -19.37 -0.04 5.28
CA PRO A 323 -18.78 1.28 5.47
C PRO A 323 -19.80 2.32 5.94
N ASN A 324 -19.46 3.00 7.04
CA ASN A 324 -20.09 4.25 7.44
C ASN A 324 -19.39 5.42 6.72
N GLU A 325 -20.13 6.27 6.00
CA GLU A 325 -19.55 7.34 5.20
C GLU A 325 -18.71 8.32 6.03
N VAL A 326 -19.17 8.67 7.23
CA VAL A 326 -18.46 9.58 8.13
C VAL A 326 -17.18 8.93 8.64
N GLN A 327 -17.25 7.66 9.09
CA GLN A 327 -16.08 6.93 9.54
C GLN A 327 -15.05 6.80 8.40
N MET A 328 -15.51 6.49 7.18
CA MET A 328 -14.64 6.37 6.01
C MET A 328 -13.97 7.69 5.66
N ILE A 329 -14.68 8.82 5.72
CA ILE A 329 -14.09 10.16 5.53
C ILE A 329 -13.01 10.44 6.57
N LEU A 330 -13.23 10.10 7.85
CA LEU A 330 -12.24 10.29 8.91
C LEU A 330 -11.00 9.43 8.69
N VAL A 331 -11.19 8.16 8.32
CA VAL A 331 -10.10 7.23 7.96
C VAL A 331 -9.31 7.79 6.78
N LEU A 332 -9.99 8.15 5.69
CA LEU A 332 -9.33 8.71 4.50
C LEU A 332 -8.63 10.03 4.79
N SER A 333 -9.20 10.89 5.65
CA SER A 333 -8.57 12.15 6.07
C SER A 333 -7.29 11.90 6.87
N ASN A 334 -7.25 10.84 7.69
CA ASN A 334 -6.02 10.42 8.38
C ASN A 334 -4.99 9.84 7.39
N LEU A 335 -5.43 8.97 6.48
CA LEU A 335 -4.57 8.36 5.46
C LEU A 335 -3.99 9.41 4.50
N TYR A 336 -4.78 10.39 4.08
CA TYR A 336 -4.34 11.48 3.21
C TYR A 336 -3.17 12.28 3.81
N ARG A 337 -3.16 12.44 5.15
CA ARG A 337 -2.09 13.13 5.89
C ARG A 337 -0.89 12.24 6.19
N THR A 338 -1.09 10.93 6.36
CA THR A 338 -0.06 10.03 6.88
C THR A 338 0.65 9.21 5.81
N LEU A 339 -0.04 8.79 4.75
CA LEU A 339 0.53 7.98 3.68
C LEU A 339 1.63 8.68 2.87
N PRO A 340 1.57 9.99 2.58
CA PRO A 340 2.66 10.68 1.89
C PRO A 340 4.02 10.56 2.59
N ASP A 341 4.04 10.42 3.93
CA ASP A 341 5.27 10.28 4.69
C ASP A 341 6.02 8.95 4.42
N TYR A 342 5.37 7.97 3.77
CA TYR A 342 5.98 6.68 3.45
C TYR A 342 6.75 6.68 2.12
N GLN A 343 6.78 7.82 1.41
CA GLN A 343 7.60 7.96 0.22
C GLN A 343 9.08 7.70 0.52
N ILE A 344 9.75 7.01 -0.41
CA ILE A 344 11.15 6.62 -0.27
C ILE A 344 12.01 7.89 -0.26
N GLN A 345 12.75 8.10 0.82
CA GLN A 345 13.65 9.25 0.98
C GLN A 345 14.97 9.03 0.28
N SER A 346 15.54 7.82 0.41
CA SER A 346 16.77 7.43 -0.28
C SER A 346 16.89 5.91 -0.40
N GLU A 347 17.80 5.51 -1.28
CA GLU A 347 18.13 4.11 -1.55
C GLU A 347 19.51 3.78 -0.98
N ILE A 348 19.60 2.73 -0.17
CA ILE A 348 20.82 2.25 0.49
C ILE A 348 21.22 0.94 -0.17
N LYS A 349 22.39 0.90 -0.79
CA LYS A 349 22.91 -0.28 -1.50
C LYS A 349 23.96 -0.97 -0.65
N LEU A 350 23.71 -2.22 -0.28
CA LEU A 350 24.64 -3.05 0.47
C LEU A 350 25.19 -4.11 -0.47
N THR A 351 26.49 -4.05 -0.79
CA THR A 351 27.15 -5.00 -1.70
C THR A 351 28.20 -5.79 -0.95
N GLY A 352 28.17 -7.12 -1.06
CA GLY A 352 29.13 -7.98 -0.38
C GLY A 352 29.30 -9.33 -1.06
N LYS A 353 30.34 -10.07 -0.67
CA LYS A 353 30.54 -11.46 -1.14
C LYS A 353 29.41 -12.34 -0.62
N LEU A 354 29.07 -13.40 -1.35
CA LEU A 354 28.07 -14.37 -0.88
C LEU A 354 28.49 -14.96 0.48
N ASN A 355 27.52 -15.12 1.38
CA ASN A 355 27.68 -15.52 2.78
C ASN A 355 28.52 -14.57 3.64
N ALA A 356 28.83 -13.38 3.14
CA ALA A 356 29.43 -12.34 3.95
C ALA A 356 28.36 -11.47 4.65
N TYR A 357 28.76 -10.91 5.78
CA TYR A 357 28.00 -9.87 6.46
C TYR A 357 28.50 -8.51 6.01
N VAL A 358 27.59 -7.67 5.52
CA VAL A 358 27.84 -6.27 5.17
C VAL A 358 27.22 -5.39 6.25
N LEU A 359 27.96 -4.39 6.71
CA LEU A 359 27.48 -3.38 7.65
C LEU A 359 27.52 -2.02 6.96
N GLU A 360 26.42 -1.28 7.08
CA GLU A 360 26.31 0.12 6.64
C GLU A 360 25.76 0.98 7.76
N TYR A 361 26.13 2.26 7.77
CA TYR A 361 25.76 3.20 8.84
C TYR A 361 24.92 4.35 8.29
N LEU A 362 23.64 4.38 8.66
CA LEU A 362 22.74 5.47 8.31
C LEU A 362 22.86 6.59 9.36
N THR A 363 23.41 7.73 8.98
CA THR A 363 23.53 8.90 9.87
C THR A 363 22.29 9.78 9.74
N LEU A 364 21.59 10.00 10.85
CA LEU A 364 20.39 10.83 10.92
C LEU A 364 20.64 12.05 11.81
N SER A 365 20.12 13.20 11.38
CA SER A 365 20.20 14.45 12.15
C SER A 365 18.81 14.86 12.63
N ASN A 366 18.70 15.29 13.88
CA ASN A 366 17.49 15.89 14.42
C ASN A 366 17.64 17.42 14.47
N PRO A 367 16.99 18.15 13.54
CA PRO A 367 17.05 19.62 13.52
C PRO A 367 16.15 20.27 14.58
N THR A 368 15.39 19.48 15.34
CA THR A 368 14.47 20.01 16.35
C THR A 368 15.18 20.20 17.69
N ASN A 369 14.67 21.13 18.47
CA ASN A 369 15.17 21.41 19.82
C ASN A 369 14.67 20.41 20.89
N ARG A 370 14.00 19.32 20.48
CA ARG A 370 13.51 18.28 21.40
C ARG A 370 14.01 16.91 20.96
N LYS A 371 14.09 15.99 21.91
CA LYS A 371 14.42 14.58 21.63
C LYS A 371 13.31 13.93 20.80
N LEU A 372 13.71 13.10 19.83
CA LEU A 372 12.82 12.25 19.04
C LEU A 372 13.18 10.78 19.29
N THR A 373 12.16 9.95 19.51
CA THR A 373 12.30 8.50 19.62
C THR A 373 11.70 7.87 18.37
N TYR A 374 12.38 6.91 17.75
CA TYR A 374 11.93 6.22 16.53
C TYR A 374 11.87 4.72 16.74
N SER A 375 10.77 4.11 16.32
CA SER A 375 10.64 2.67 16.10
C SER A 375 11.07 2.34 14.68
N CYS A 376 12.15 1.58 14.55
CA CYS A 376 12.72 1.18 13.27
C CYS A 376 12.41 -0.29 13.03
N PHE A 377 11.98 -0.65 11.82
CA PHE A 377 11.73 -2.04 11.45
C PHE A 377 11.87 -2.25 9.94
N TYR A 378 12.16 -3.49 9.55
CA TYR A 378 12.25 -3.87 8.15
C TYR A 378 10.94 -4.49 7.65
N VAL A 379 10.54 -4.13 6.45
CA VAL A 379 9.36 -4.64 5.73
C VAL A 379 9.81 -5.14 4.35
N GLY A 380 9.12 -6.12 3.78
CA GLY A 380 9.42 -6.70 2.48
C GLY A 380 9.76 -8.19 2.51
N LYS A 381 9.64 -8.83 1.36
CA LYS A 381 9.87 -10.28 1.17
C LYS A 381 11.26 -10.73 1.64
N ASP A 382 12.29 -9.93 1.39
CA ASP A 382 13.67 -10.23 1.77
C ASP A 382 14.12 -9.53 3.07
N ALA A 383 13.19 -8.95 3.84
CA ALA A 383 13.50 -8.25 5.10
C ALA A 383 14.27 -9.11 6.12
N LYS A 384 14.12 -10.45 6.06
CA LYS A 384 14.82 -11.40 6.94
C LYS A 384 16.34 -11.43 6.71
N SER A 385 16.81 -10.97 5.55
CA SER A 385 18.24 -10.87 5.24
C SER A 385 18.88 -9.61 5.83
N PHE A 386 18.08 -8.70 6.39
CA PHE A 386 18.52 -7.47 7.04
C PHE A 386 18.30 -7.55 8.56
N TYR A 387 19.21 -6.97 9.35
CA TYR A 387 19.16 -7.00 10.80
C TYR A 387 19.71 -5.72 11.43
N PHE A 388 19.36 -5.49 12.69
CA PHE A 388 19.91 -4.40 13.51
C PHE A 388 20.90 -4.99 14.51
N ASN A 389 22.18 -4.60 14.43
CA ASN A 389 23.27 -5.04 15.29
C ASN A 389 23.51 -6.58 15.32
N LYS A 390 24.76 -7.02 15.22
CA LYS A 390 25.12 -8.45 15.21
C LYS A 390 24.69 -9.23 16.47
N GLU A 391 24.54 -8.57 17.61
CA GLU A 391 24.33 -9.26 18.90
C GLU A 391 22.86 -9.48 19.28
N SER A 392 21.91 -8.80 18.62
CA SER A 392 20.49 -8.92 18.95
C SER A 392 19.80 -10.04 18.18
N ASN A 393 19.98 -11.28 18.65
CA ASN A 393 19.18 -12.41 18.17
C ASN A 393 17.67 -12.11 18.33
N LYS A 394 16.96 -11.98 17.19
CA LYS A 394 15.50 -12.04 16.99
C LYS A 394 14.64 -10.77 17.19
N LYS A 395 15.17 -9.57 17.43
CA LYS A 395 14.33 -8.36 17.36
C LYS A 395 14.35 -7.74 15.96
N GLN A 396 13.23 -7.86 15.24
CA GLN A 396 12.99 -7.15 13.96
C GLN A 396 12.69 -5.65 14.14
N THR A 397 12.59 -5.20 15.39
CA THR A 397 12.34 -3.81 15.76
C THR A 397 13.50 -3.26 16.58
N TYR A 398 13.94 -2.05 16.24
CA TYR A 398 14.99 -1.31 16.95
C TYR A 398 14.47 0.06 17.38
N GLU A 399 14.75 0.45 18.62
CA GLU A 399 14.40 1.77 19.12
C GLU A 399 15.62 2.69 19.04
N MET A 400 15.47 3.80 18.32
CA MET A 400 16.53 4.77 18.09
C MET A 400 16.16 6.10 18.74
N GLU A 401 17.10 6.66 19.49
CA GLU A 401 16.95 7.98 20.10
C GLU A 401 17.79 9.02 19.35
N LEU A 402 17.13 10.12 18.97
CA LEU A 402 17.76 11.28 18.36
C LEU A 402 17.67 12.45 19.34
N LEU A 403 18.81 12.83 19.91
CA LEU A 403 18.90 13.99 20.81
C LEU A 403 18.61 15.30 20.08
N ALA A 404 18.20 16.32 20.82
CA ALA A 404 17.92 17.66 20.29
C ALA A 404 19.17 18.23 19.59
N ASN A 405 19.01 18.75 18.37
CA ASN A 405 20.11 19.29 17.54
C ASN A 405 21.30 18.32 17.35
N GLY A 406 21.08 17.02 17.53
CA GLY A 406 22.12 15.99 17.49
C GLY A 406 22.13 15.17 16.20
N ARG A 407 23.16 14.34 16.06
CA ARG A 407 23.24 13.28 15.05
C ARG A 407 23.35 11.93 15.75
N SER A 408 22.64 10.93 15.25
CA SER A 408 22.78 9.54 15.69
C SER A 408 22.95 8.64 14.47
N THR A 409 23.70 7.56 14.62
CA THR A 409 23.96 6.59 13.55
C THR A 409 23.23 5.29 13.82
N LEU A 410 22.48 4.80 12.82
CA LEU A 410 21.83 3.50 12.84
C LEU A 410 22.68 2.50 12.05
N GLU A 411 23.08 1.41 12.69
CA GLU A 411 23.79 0.31 12.02
C GLU A 411 22.80 -0.63 11.35
N ILE A 412 22.98 -0.82 10.04
CA ILE A 412 22.19 -1.69 9.18
C ILE A 412 23.07 -2.85 8.76
N GLY A 413 22.70 -4.06 9.18
CA GLY A 413 23.37 -5.29 8.77
C GLY A 413 22.63 -5.98 7.63
N TYR A 414 23.37 -6.48 6.65
CA TYR A 414 22.86 -7.32 5.56
C TYR A 414 23.67 -8.61 5.47
N LEU A 415 22.98 -9.75 5.37
CA LEU A 415 23.57 -11.05 5.09
C LEU A 415 23.33 -11.41 3.63
N VAL A 416 24.41 -11.50 2.85
CA VAL A 416 24.32 -11.79 1.41
C VAL A 416 24.04 -13.29 1.21
N GLN A 417 22.77 -13.68 1.13
CA GLN A 417 22.38 -15.10 1.00
C GLN A 417 22.03 -15.54 -0.43
N LYS A 418 21.77 -14.58 -1.32
CA LYS A 418 21.30 -14.84 -2.68
C LYS A 418 22.19 -14.14 -3.69
N ALA A 419 22.43 -14.79 -4.82
CA ALA A 419 23.08 -14.16 -5.97
C ALA A 419 22.20 -13.08 -6.65
N CYS A 420 20.87 -13.17 -6.49
CA CYS A 420 19.95 -12.17 -7.02
C CYS A 420 19.82 -10.95 -6.11
N GLU A 421 19.45 -9.81 -6.69
CA GLU A 421 19.16 -8.59 -5.94
C GLU A 421 18.05 -8.86 -4.91
N THR A 422 18.31 -8.54 -3.65
CA THR A 422 17.33 -8.64 -2.56
C THR A 422 16.85 -7.25 -2.19
N GLU A 423 15.53 -7.10 -2.02
CA GLU A 423 14.91 -5.79 -1.74
C GLU A 423 14.13 -5.82 -0.42
N ALA A 424 14.35 -4.79 0.39
CA ALA A 424 13.60 -4.56 1.62
C ALA A 424 13.43 -3.05 1.88
N TRP A 425 12.59 -2.70 2.84
CA TRP A 425 12.34 -1.31 3.22
C TRP A 425 12.56 -1.14 4.72
N LEU A 426 13.36 -0.14 5.08
CA LEU A 426 13.50 0.31 6.46
C LEU A 426 12.50 1.42 6.71
N ILE A 427 11.56 1.18 7.64
CA ILE A 427 10.56 2.16 8.06
C ILE A 427 10.90 2.62 9.47
N MET A 428 10.93 3.94 9.65
CA MET A 428 11.15 4.59 10.93
C MET A 428 9.92 5.41 11.30
N VAL A 429 9.22 4.98 12.35
CA VAL A 429 8.02 5.64 12.87
C VAL A 429 8.36 6.34 14.17
N SER A 430 8.18 7.66 14.22
CA SER A 430 8.43 8.42 15.45
C SER A 430 7.44 7.98 16.54
N LYS A 431 7.98 7.49 17.65
CA LYS A 431 7.25 7.24 18.88
C LYS A 431 7.07 8.56 19.63
N MET A 432 5.89 8.72 20.20
CA MET A 432 5.49 9.90 20.93
C MET A 432 5.57 9.61 22.44
N ASP A 433 6.71 9.90 23.07
CA ASP A 433 6.79 9.90 24.54
C ASP A 433 6.00 11.09 25.14
N ALA A 434 5.66 11.01 26.42
CA ALA A 434 4.82 12.00 27.11
C ALA A 434 5.37 13.45 27.06
N GLN A 435 6.63 13.65 26.67
CA GLN A 435 7.28 14.97 26.54
C GLN A 435 7.91 15.21 25.15
N ALA A 436 7.74 14.30 24.17
CA ALA A 436 8.45 14.35 22.89
C ALA A 436 7.66 15.06 21.77
N THR A 437 8.39 15.67 20.83
CA THR A 437 7.85 16.20 19.56
C THR A 437 7.61 15.04 18.59
N LYS A 438 6.57 15.12 17.74
CA LYS A 438 6.36 14.12 16.68
C LYS A 438 7.34 14.37 15.53
N GLY A 439 8.23 13.41 15.27
CA GLY A 439 9.06 13.42 14.07
C GLY A 439 8.29 12.94 12.84
N LEU A 440 8.75 13.31 11.65
CA LEU A 440 8.25 12.78 10.38
C LEU A 440 8.59 11.28 10.29
N ARG A 441 7.72 10.47 9.68
CA ARG A 441 8.09 9.09 9.33
C ARG A 441 9.12 9.11 8.21
N MET A 442 9.98 8.09 8.19
CA MET A 442 11.03 7.98 7.18
C MET A 442 11.04 6.56 6.61
N THR A 443 11.13 6.45 5.29
CA THR A 443 11.21 5.18 4.57
C THR A 443 12.45 5.17 3.70
N PHE A 444 13.28 4.14 3.84
CA PHE A 444 14.47 3.91 3.04
C PHE A 444 14.35 2.60 2.27
N ARG A 445 14.72 2.61 1.00
CA ARG A 445 14.77 1.40 0.17
C ARG A 445 16.14 0.75 0.34
N LEU A 446 16.17 -0.50 0.77
CA LEU A 446 17.40 -1.28 0.94
C LEU A 446 17.55 -2.24 -0.23
N ILE A 447 18.71 -2.20 -0.87
CA ILE A 447 19.06 -3.09 -1.97
C ILE A 447 20.32 -3.86 -1.59
N GLY A 448 20.15 -5.15 -1.36
CA GLY A 448 21.24 -6.09 -1.15
C GLY A 448 21.69 -6.70 -2.47
N ARG A 449 23.00 -6.63 -2.76
CA ARG A 449 23.60 -7.23 -3.95
C ARG A 449 24.76 -8.14 -3.57
N ALA A 450 24.81 -9.30 -4.20
CA ALA A 450 26.07 -10.04 -4.27
C ALA A 450 27.05 -9.23 -5.13
N ALA A 451 28.25 -9.00 -4.60
CA ALA A 451 29.39 -8.55 -5.39
C ALA A 451 29.61 -9.52 -6.55
N GLU A 452 30.27 -9.06 -7.61
CA GLU A 452 30.63 -9.90 -8.77
C GLU A 452 31.07 -11.28 -8.28
N ILE A 453 30.30 -12.30 -8.64
CA ILE A 453 30.69 -13.69 -8.39
C ILE A 453 31.87 -13.90 -9.33
N HIS A 454 33.08 -13.71 -8.81
CA HIS A 454 34.29 -14.03 -9.55
C HIS A 454 34.22 -15.52 -9.86
N SER A 455 33.89 -15.85 -11.11
CA SER A 455 34.01 -17.21 -11.61
C SER A 455 35.49 -17.53 -11.69
N GLU A 456 35.95 -18.44 -10.84
CA GLU A 456 37.36 -18.88 -10.83
C GLU A 456 37.69 -19.72 -12.09
N GLU A 457 36.68 -20.31 -12.73
CA GLU A 457 36.82 -21.14 -13.93
C GLU A 457 35.89 -20.66 -15.06
N VAL A 458 36.47 -20.45 -16.25
CA VAL A 458 35.78 -20.06 -17.48
C VAL A 458 35.88 -21.20 -18.49
N PHE A 459 34.75 -21.78 -18.88
CA PHE A 459 34.71 -22.84 -19.90
C PHE A 459 34.33 -22.27 -21.26
N THR A 460 35.19 -22.49 -22.24
CA THR A 460 35.01 -21.98 -23.61
C THR A 460 34.48 -23.04 -24.56
N PHE A 461 33.52 -22.66 -25.41
CA PHE A 461 32.92 -23.47 -26.44
C PHE A 461 33.10 -22.76 -27.78
N LYS A 462 33.53 -23.51 -28.80
CA LYS A 462 33.67 -23.02 -30.18
C LYS A 462 33.00 -24.03 -31.10
N THR A 463 32.03 -23.59 -31.87
CA THR A 463 31.32 -24.43 -32.84
C THR A 463 30.77 -23.57 -33.98
N PHE A 464 30.22 -24.21 -35.00
CA PHE A 464 29.50 -23.55 -36.07
C PHE A 464 28.02 -23.36 -35.68
N CYS A 465 27.37 -22.34 -36.22
CA CYS A 465 25.95 -22.11 -36.02
C CYS A 465 25.15 -23.35 -36.45
N TYR A 466 24.13 -23.73 -35.68
CA TYR A 466 23.34 -24.96 -35.87
C TYR A 466 24.09 -26.28 -35.66
N GLN A 467 25.37 -26.24 -35.26
CA GLN A 467 26.12 -27.43 -34.90
C GLN A 467 26.27 -27.52 -33.37
N PRO A 468 25.53 -28.42 -32.70
CA PRO A 468 25.65 -28.59 -31.26
C PRO A 468 26.98 -29.27 -30.89
N VAL A 469 27.57 -28.84 -29.78
CA VAL A 469 28.75 -29.46 -29.18
C VAL A 469 28.49 -29.74 -27.71
N VAL A 470 28.88 -30.92 -27.25
CA VAL A 470 28.74 -31.36 -25.86
C VAL A 470 30.13 -31.43 -25.24
N LYS A 471 30.30 -30.84 -24.06
CA LYS A 471 31.53 -30.95 -23.26
C LYS A 471 31.21 -31.43 -21.85
N VAL A 472 32.06 -32.31 -21.33
CA VAL A 472 32.05 -32.70 -19.92
C VAL A 472 32.97 -31.74 -19.16
N LEU A 473 32.40 -30.93 -18.30
CA LEU A 473 33.08 -29.96 -17.45
C LEU A 473 33.45 -30.63 -16.13
N GLN A 474 34.68 -30.46 -15.66
CA GLN A 474 35.11 -30.91 -14.34
C GLN A 474 35.02 -29.74 -13.37
N ILE A 475 34.06 -29.77 -12.45
CA ILE A 475 33.76 -28.64 -11.57
C ILE A 475 34.15 -29.00 -10.14
N CYS A 476 34.94 -28.14 -9.50
CA CYS A 476 35.30 -28.27 -8.09
C CYS A 476 34.25 -27.59 -7.20
N ASN A 477 33.97 -28.16 -6.02
CA ASN A 477 33.19 -27.48 -5.00
C ASN A 477 34.06 -26.48 -4.23
N PRO A 478 33.74 -25.17 -4.27
CA PRO A 478 34.51 -24.16 -3.53
C PRO A 478 34.27 -24.20 -2.01
N PHE A 479 33.26 -24.95 -1.55
CA PHE A 479 32.90 -25.04 -0.13
C PHE A 479 33.53 -26.26 0.55
N LYS A 480 33.78 -26.12 1.86
CA LYS A 480 34.31 -27.21 2.71
C LYS A 480 33.30 -28.31 2.99
N ASN A 481 32.01 -28.03 2.84
CA ASN A 481 30.93 -28.96 3.16
C ASN A 481 30.50 -29.72 1.90
N GLU A 482 30.37 -31.04 2.01
CA GLU A 482 29.76 -31.86 0.97
C GLU A 482 28.25 -31.60 0.86
N GLY A 483 27.67 -31.81 -0.32
CA GLY A 483 26.25 -31.57 -0.52
C GLY A 483 25.75 -31.80 -1.93
N VAL A 484 24.42 -31.83 -2.03
CA VAL A 484 23.69 -31.85 -3.31
C VAL A 484 23.32 -30.41 -3.66
N PHE A 485 23.73 -29.96 -4.83
CA PHE A 485 23.47 -28.62 -5.35
C PHE A 485 22.51 -28.71 -6.53
N SER A 486 21.48 -27.87 -6.56
CA SER A 486 20.65 -27.69 -7.75
C SER A 486 21.39 -26.86 -8.79
N VAL A 487 21.32 -27.27 -10.05
CA VAL A 487 22.06 -26.67 -11.17
C VAL A 487 21.09 -25.88 -12.04
N ARG A 488 21.44 -24.62 -12.35
CA ARG A 488 20.67 -23.75 -13.24
C ARG A 488 21.56 -23.06 -14.25
N VAL A 489 21.13 -23.00 -15.51
CA VAL A 489 21.81 -22.26 -16.58
C VAL A 489 21.15 -20.89 -16.75
N MET A 490 21.95 -19.83 -16.73
CA MET A 490 21.55 -18.45 -16.97
C MET A 490 22.37 -17.87 -18.12
N GLU A 491 21.74 -17.13 -19.05
CA GLU A 491 22.42 -16.54 -20.21
C GLU A 491 22.18 -15.04 -20.27
N SER A 492 23.24 -14.27 -20.54
CA SER A 492 23.10 -12.87 -20.93
C SER A 492 22.74 -12.84 -22.42
N SER A 493 21.50 -12.48 -22.76
CA SER A 493 20.98 -12.52 -24.13
C SER A 493 21.72 -11.55 -25.06
N PRO A 494 22.32 -11.99 -26.17
CA PRO A 494 22.92 -11.08 -27.14
C PRO A 494 21.92 -10.45 -28.13
N CYS A 495 20.82 -11.13 -28.49
CA CYS A 495 19.87 -10.65 -29.51
C CYS A 495 18.48 -11.33 -29.43
N SER A 496 17.50 -10.75 -30.14
CA SER A 496 16.03 -10.96 -30.12
C SER A 496 15.45 -12.37 -30.35
N ASN A 497 16.28 -13.42 -30.42
CA ASN A 497 15.80 -14.79 -30.59
C ASN A 497 15.56 -15.47 -29.23
N ARG A 498 14.33 -15.98 -29.02
CA ARG A 498 13.87 -16.62 -27.77
C ARG A 498 14.54 -17.95 -27.42
N LEU A 499 15.58 -18.39 -28.14
CA LEU A 499 16.23 -19.69 -27.95
C LEU A 499 17.55 -19.54 -27.20
N ARG A 500 17.73 -20.33 -26.14
CA ARG A 500 18.96 -20.41 -25.34
C ARG A 500 20.09 -21.08 -26.13
N GLY A 501 21.34 -20.69 -25.86
CA GLY A 501 22.53 -21.25 -26.50
C GLY A 501 23.16 -22.41 -25.72
N PHE A 502 22.94 -22.51 -24.42
CA PHE A 502 23.49 -23.52 -23.53
C PHE A 502 22.37 -24.34 -22.86
N THR A 503 22.60 -25.63 -22.72
CA THR A 503 21.74 -26.54 -21.95
C THR A 503 22.57 -27.49 -21.10
N CYS A 504 22.08 -27.76 -19.90
CA CYS A 504 22.62 -28.74 -18.97
C CYS A 504 21.45 -29.63 -18.52
N HIS A 505 21.58 -30.94 -18.70
CA HIS A 505 20.51 -31.88 -18.37
C HIS A 505 20.51 -32.28 -16.89
N THR A 506 21.68 -32.22 -16.24
CA THR A 506 21.81 -32.51 -14.81
C THR A 506 21.15 -31.41 -13.99
N LYS A 507 20.09 -31.76 -13.25
CA LYS A 507 19.38 -30.82 -12.37
C LYS A 507 19.99 -30.74 -10.97
N GLU A 508 20.64 -31.80 -10.53
CA GLU A 508 21.28 -31.90 -9.22
C GLU A 508 22.66 -32.52 -9.36
N ALA A 509 23.67 -31.85 -8.82
CA ALA A 509 25.05 -32.32 -8.80
C ALA A 509 25.48 -32.56 -7.35
N LYS A 510 26.02 -33.75 -7.08
CA LYS A 510 26.61 -34.08 -5.79
C LYS A 510 28.09 -33.70 -5.84
N PHE A 511 28.52 -32.93 -4.85
CA PHE A 511 29.92 -32.58 -4.69
C PHE A 511 30.44 -33.11 -3.36
N SER A 512 31.53 -33.89 -3.42
CA SER A 512 32.25 -34.32 -2.22
C SER A 512 33.40 -33.36 -1.89
N GLN A 513 33.86 -33.35 -0.65
CA GLN A 513 34.95 -32.50 -0.22
C GLN A 513 36.21 -32.89 -1.00
N SER A 514 36.73 -31.98 -1.85
CA SER A 514 37.92 -32.13 -2.71
C SER A 514 37.83 -32.99 -3.99
N SER A 515 36.65 -33.48 -4.40
CA SER A 515 36.49 -34.16 -5.71
C SER A 515 35.99 -33.21 -6.80
N GLN A 516 36.48 -33.40 -8.04
CA GLN A 516 35.84 -32.85 -9.23
C GLN A 516 34.58 -33.65 -9.59
N THR A 517 33.46 -32.96 -9.80
CA THR A 517 32.24 -33.56 -10.33
C THR A 517 32.14 -33.26 -11.81
N SER A 518 31.93 -34.30 -12.61
CA SER A 518 31.76 -34.20 -14.06
C SER A 518 30.32 -33.78 -14.40
N LEU A 519 30.17 -32.68 -15.12
CA LEU A 519 28.89 -32.14 -15.56
C LEU A 519 28.87 -32.02 -17.08
N GLU A 520 27.89 -32.60 -17.74
CA GLU A 520 27.77 -32.51 -19.19
C GLU A 520 26.95 -31.28 -19.60
N VAL A 521 27.55 -30.43 -20.42
CA VAL A 521 26.95 -29.18 -20.89
C VAL A 521 26.99 -29.14 -22.40
N ALA A 522 25.83 -28.92 -23.01
CA ALA A 522 25.67 -28.74 -24.44
C ALA A 522 25.64 -27.25 -24.81
N PHE A 523 26.38 -26.89 -25.86
CA PHE A 523 26.33 -25.59 -26.51
C PHE A 523 25.77 -25.75 -27.93
N HIS A 524 24.66 -25.09 -28.23
CA HIS A 524 23.90 -25.19 -29.48
C HIS A 524 23.49 -23.78 -29.98
N PRO A 525 24.41 -23.06 -30.65
CA PRO A 525 24.14 -21.70 -31.09
C PRO A 525 23.17 -21.65 -32.28
N PHE A 526 22.17 -20.77 -32.19
CA PHE A 526 21.17 -20.51 -33.25
C PHE A 526 21.42 -19.23 -34.06
N SER A 527 22.49 -18.50 -33.71
CA SER A 527 23.01 -17.33 -34.43
C SER A 527 24.54 -17.32 -34.38
N VAL A 528 25.15 -16.55 -35.27
CA VAL A 528 26.59 -16.28 -35.28
C VAL A 528 26.83 -15.11 -34.34
N ASP A 529 27.24 -15.41 -33.10
CA ASP A 529 27.48 -14.42 -32.05
C ASP A 529 28.38 -15.01 -30.95
N ASN A 530 28.77 -14.13 -30.02
CA ASN A 530 29.41 -14.49 -28.77
C ASN A 530 28.33 -14.66 -27.68
N TYR A 531 28.23 -15.87 -27.14
CA TYR A 531 27.32 -16.24 -26.08
C TYR A 531 28.05 -16.18 -24.74
N SER A 532 27.44 -15.53 -23.77
CA SER A 532 27.89 -15.52 -22.37
C SER A 532 26.79 -16.12 -21.50
N GLY A 533 27.14 -17.15 -20.75
CA GLY A 533 26.27 -17.85 -19.83
C GLY A 533 26.96 -18.16 -18.51
N ARG A 534 26.18 -18.55 -17.50
CA ARG A 534 26.65 -18.97 -16.19
C ARG A 534 25.89 -20.22 -15.74
N LEU A 535 26.61 -21.18 -15.19
CA LEU A 535 26.05 -22.27 -14.41
C LEU A 535 26.02 -21.84 -12.95
N ILE A 536 24.85 -21.88 -12.34
CA ILE A 536 24.62 -21.53 -10.94
C ILE A 536 24.30 -22.82 -10.19
N PHE A 537 25.07 -23.08 -9.14
CA PHE A 537 24.88 -24.18 -8.21
C PHE A 537 24.30 -23.63 -6.91
N SER A 538 23.18 -24.17 -6.43
CA SER A 538 22.52 -23.70 -5.20
C SER A 538 22.13 -24.83 -4.26
N LYS A 539 22.55 -24.76 -2.99
CA LYS A 539 22.20 -25.69 -1.91
C LYS A 539 21.37 -24.99 -0.84
N GLU A 540 20.14 -25.47 -0.61
CA GLU A 540 19.21 -25.01 0.45
C GLU A 540 19.03 -23.47 0.57
N ASN A 541 19.22 -22.71 -0.52
CA ASN A 541 19.20 -21.24 -0.55
C ASN A 541 20.23 -20.55 0.39
N ARG A 542 21.32 -21.22 0.75
CA ARG A 542 22.39 -20.65 1.59
C ARG A 542 23.77 -20.69 0.95
N ASP A 543 24.09 -21.73 0.19
CA ASP A 543 25.39 -21.86 -0.49
C ASP A 543 25.17 -21.81 -2.00
N GLU A 544 25.62 -20.73 -2.65
CA GLU A 544 25.60 -20.59 -4.11
C GLU A 544 26.99 -20.33 -4.68
N PHE A 545 27.32 -20.92 -5.81
CA PHE A 545 28.51 -20.55 -6.59
C PHE A 545 28.21 -20.65 -8.08
N SER A 546 29.00 -19.96 -8.90
CA SER A 546 28.79 -19.98 -10.35
C SER A 546 30.06 -20.09 -11.17
N VAL A 547 29.92 -20.82 -12.27
CA VAL A 547 30.96 -21.04 -13.27
C VAL A 547 30.56 -20.32 -14.56
N GLU A 548 31.52 -19.70 -15.25
CA GLU A 548 31.26 -18.95 -16.48
C GLU A 548 31.37 -19.85 -17.72
N LEU A 549 30.43 -19.68 -18.64
CA LEU A 549 30.38 -20.35 -19.95
C LEU A 549 30.51 -19.29 -21.05
N GLN A 550 31.51 -19.44 -21.91
CA GLN A 550 31.71 -18.57 -23.06
C GLN A 550 31.63 -19.36 -24.36
N GLY A 551 30.64 -19.04 -25.20
CA GLY A 551 30.37 -19.74 -26.45
C GLY A 551 30.64 -18.84 -27.65
N HIS A 552 31.38 -19.33 -28.63
CA HIS A 552 31.65 -18.59 -29.87
C HIS A 552 31.12 -19.40 -31.04
N SER A 553 30.22 -18.78 -31.80
CA SER A 553 29.59 -19.38 -32.98
C SER A 553 30.17 -18.77 -34.26
N ARG A 554 30.49 -19.61 -35.25
CA ARG A 554 30.91 -19.19 -36.60
C ARG A 554 29.88 -19.57 -37.66
N TYR A 555 29.97 -18.99 -38.85
CA TYR A 555 29.11 -19.35 -39.98
C TYR A 555 29.29 -20.83 -40.35
N PRO A 556 28.19 -21.56 -40.65
CA PRO A 556 28.27 -22.97 -41.06
C PRO A 556 29.18 -23.15 -42.29
N ASN A 557 29.92 -24.25 -42.34
CA ASN A 557 30.69 -24.62 -43.54
C ASN A 557 29.72 -25.05 -44.66
N LEU A 558 29.89 -24.48 -45.84
CA LEU A 558 29.01 -24.68 -47.00
C LEU A 558 29.25 -26.01 -47.73
N GLU A 559 30.37 -26.69 -47.46
CA GLU A 559 30.79 -27.91 -48.16
C GLU A 559 30.06 -29.19 -47.70
N ASP A 560 29.38 -29.15 -46.54
CA ASP A 560 28.73 -30.31 -45.91
C ASP A 560 27.19 -30.35 -46.12
N LEU A 561 26.63 -29.48 -46.96
CA LEU A 561 25.18 -29.39 -47.15
C LEU A 561 24.68 -30.45 -48.15
N PRO A 562 23.78 -31.38 -47.76
CA PRO A 562 23.15 -32.32 -48.70
C PRO A 562 22.23 -31.59 -49.68
N ASN A 563 22.00 -32.17 -50.87
CA ASN A 563 21.14 -31.66 -51.95
C ASN A 563 19.98 -30.78 -51.45
N ILE A 564 20.17 -29.46 -51.52
CA ILE A 564 19.17 -28.50 -51.06
C ILE A 564 18.24 -28.16 -52.23
N GLU A 565 16.94 -28.22 -52.03
CA GLU A 565 15.99 -27.57 -52.94
C GLU A 565 16.26 -26.06 -52.89
N THR A 566 16.80 -25.53 -53.99
CA THR A 566 17.20 -24.14 -54.11
C THR A 566 16.29 -23.39 -55.06
N TYR A 567 15.88 -22.21 -54.63
CA TYR A 567 15.24 -21.20 -55.45
C TYR A 567 16.30 -20.38 -56.18
N ARG A 568 16.19 -20.24 -57.50
CA ARG A 568 17.10 -19.41 -58.28
C ARG A 568 16.56 -17.98 -58.36
N LEU A 569 17.31 -17.04 -57.78
CA LEU A 569 17.03 -15.62 -57.87
C LEU A 569 18.04 -14.97 -58.81
N ALA A 570 17.57 -14.40 -59.92
CA ALA A 570 18.41 -13.62 -60.82
C ALA A 570 18.42 -12.14 -60.38
N LEU A 571 19.60 -11.65 -60.00
CA LEU A 571 19.84 -10.25 -59.64
C LEU A 571 20.52 -9.53 -60.80
N PRO A 572 19.99 -8.39 -61.29
CA PRO A 572 20.64 -7.59 -62.32
C PRO A 572 21.94 -6.97 -61.82
N ILE A 573 22.98 -7.02 -62.66
CA ILE A 573 24.25 -6.31 -62.55
C ILE A 573 24.34 -5.35 -63.74
N GLU A 574 25.17 -4.30 -63.66
CA GLU A 574 25.43 -3.38 -64.77
C GLU A 574 25.75 -4.14 -66.08
N ASN A 575 25.17 -3.69 -67.20
CA ASN A 575 25.33 -4.22 -68.58
C ASN A 575 24.75 -5.63 -68.83
N ASP A 576 23.45 -5.85 -68.59
CA ASP A 576 22.69 -7.08 -68.94
C ASP A 576 23.26 -8.39 -68.36
N ARG A 577 24.09 -8.31 -67.31
CA ARG A 577 24.59 -9.48 -66.59
C ARG A 577 23.68 -9.76 -65.40
N HIS A 578 23.41 -11.03 -65.13
CA HIS A 578 22.65 -11.45 -63.96
C HIS A 578 23.50 -12.32 -63.02
N LEU A 579 23.48 -12.00 -61.73
CA LEU A 579 23.97 -12.89 -60.68
C LEU A 579 22.84 -13.83 -60.28
N THR A 580 23.01 -15.13 -60.51
CA THR A 580 22.05 -16.14 -60.03
C THR A 580 22.42 -16.59 -58.63
N LEU A 581 21.62 -16.21 -57.64
CA LEU A 581 21.72 -16.73 -56.28
C LEU A 581 20.86 -17.98 -56.13
N GLN A 582 21.43 -19.03 -55.57
CA GLN A 582 20.69 -20.23 -55.15
C GLN A 582 20.33 -20.08 -53.68
N LEU A 583 19.04 -19.85 -53.40
CA LEU A 583 18.52 -19.65 -52.05
C LEU A 583 17.86 -20.93 -51.55
N PRO A 584 18.25 -21.48 -50.39
CA PRO A 584 17.62 -22.67 -49.86
C PRO A 584 16.17 -22.39 -49.45
N LEU A 585 15.21 -23.23 -49.88
CA LEU A 585 13.79 -23.08 -49.52
C LEU A 585 13.53 -23.28 -48.02
N LYS A 586 14.42 -24.03 -47.35
CA LYS A 586 14.37 -24.33 -45.91
C LYS A 586 15.77 -24.34 -45.32
N ASN A 587 15.89 -23.91 -44.07
CA ASN A 587 17.13 -24.01 -43.32
C ASN A 587 17.23 -25.38 -42.65
N ASN A 588 17.62 -26.40 -43.43
CA ASN A 588 17.69 -27.79 -42.97
C ASN A 588 18.61 -27.96 -41.75
N LEU A 589 19.75 -27.27 -41.71
CA LEU A 589 20.68 -27.29 -40.58
C LEU A 589 20.01 -26.77 -39.29
N ARG A 590 19.25 -25.67 -39.38
CA ARG A 590 18.49 -25.16 -38.23
C ARG A 590 17.43 -26.17 -37.77
N CYS A 591 16.70 -26.79 -38.69
CA CYS A 591 15.69 -27.80 -38.34
C CYS A 591 16.32 -29.02 -37.66
N GLU A 592 17.47 -29.49 -38.15
CA GLU A 592 18.23 -30.59 -37.54
C GLU A 592 18.76 -30.21 -36.16
N ALA A 593 19.28 -28.99 -35.99
CA ALA A 593 19.71 -28.48 -34.69
C ALA A 593 18.56 -28.43 -33.68
N ILE A 594 17.37 -27.97 -34.10
CA ILE A 594 16.18 -27.96 -33.24
C ILE A 594 15.77 -29.38 -32.84
N LYS A 595 15.75 -30.33 -33.79
CA LYS A 595 15.47 -31.74 -33.51
C LYS A 595 16.48 -32.33 -32.54
N TRP A 596 17.76 -31.99 -32.71
CA TRP A 596 18.83 -32.43 -31.82
C TRP A 596 18.61 -31.90 -30.40
N VAL A 597 18.35 -30.59 -30.22
CA VAL A 597 18.09 -29.99 -28.90
C VAL A 597 16.87 -30.65 -28.24
N ALA A 598 15.81 -30.92 -29.02
CA ALA A 598 14.63 -31.61 -28.52
C ALA A 598 14.98 -33.03 -28.00
N ASN A 599 15.70 -33.82 -28.79
CA ASN A 599 16.13 -35.16 -28.42
C ASN A 599 17.09 -35.15 -27.21
N TYR A 600 18.01 -34.20 -27.16
CA TYR A 600 18.92 -34.02 -26.03
C TYR A 600 18.16 -33.73 -24.73
N CYS A 601 17.13 -32.87 -24.78
CA CYS A 601 16.27 -32.61 -23.62
C CYS A 601 15.40 -33.82 -23.24
N ILE A 602 14.86 -34.55 -24.22
CA ILE A 602 13.92 -35.68 -24.01
C ILE A 602 14.62 -36.94 -23.49
N SER A 603 15.83 -37.26 -24.00
CA SER A 603 16.60 -38.42 -23.56
C SER A 603 16.94 -38.42 -22.06
N SER A 604 16.90 -37.26 -21.40
CA SER A 604 17.04 -37.14 -19.95
C SER A 604 15.84 -37.68 -19.15
N VAL A 605 14.63 -37.64 -19.72
CA VAL A 605 13.37 -38.00 -19.04
C VAL A 605 13.18 -39.53 -18.98
N GLU A 606 13.76 -40.28 -19.93
CA GLU A 606 13.63 -41.73 -19.95
C GLU A 606 14.60 -42.45 -18.98
N SER A 607 15.56 -41.72 -18.40
CA SER A 607 16.52 -42.24 -17.41
C SER A 607 16.08 -42.09 -15.94
N GLY A 608 15.03 -41.30 -15.66
CA GLY A 608 14.49 -41.08 -14.31
C GLY A 608 12.99 -41.37 -14.27
N LYS A 609 12.59 -42.46 -13.60
CA LYS A 609 11.18 -42.83 -13.43
C LYS A 609 10.43 -41.80 -12.56
N GLU A 610 9.21 -41.49 -13.03
CA GLU A 610 7.98 -41.08 -12.32
C GLU A 610 7.57 -39.60 -12.14
N ASP A 611 8.42 -38.58 -12.25
CA ASP A 611 7.96 -37.16 -12.19
C ASP A 611 7.84 -36.47 -13.57
N ALA A 612 7.18 -37.14 -14.53
CA ALA A 612 7.26 -36.82 -15.96
C ALA A 612 5.98 -36.22 -16.61
N ILE A 613 5.08 -35.57 -15.86
CA ILE A 613 3.85 -34.99 -16.43
C ILE A 613 3.99 -33.48 -16.73
N GLU A 614 4.53 -32.68 -15.81
CA GLU A 614 4.73 -31.23 -16.05
C GLU A 614 5.86 -30.91 -17.05
N SER A 615 6.94 -31.70 -17.04
CA SER A 615 8.09 -31.52 -17.94
C SER A 615 7.75 -31.88 -19.40
N ARG A 616 6.90 -32.90 -19.62
CA ARG A 616 6.34 -33.21 -20.93
C ARG A 616 5.46 -32.08 -21.46
N SER A 617 4.71 -31.39 -20.57
CA SER A 617 3.89 -30.23 -20.93
C SER A 617 4.73 -29.04 -21.38
N GLU A 618 5.81 -28.68 -20.68
CA GLU A 618 6.61 -27.49 -21.02
C GLU A 618 7.48 -27.69 -22.29
N VAL A 619 8.03 -28.89 -22.48
CA VAL A 619 8.79 -29.25 -23.69
C VAL A 619 7.86 -29.39 -24.89
N ALA A 620 6.70 -30.03 -24.74
CA ALA A 620 5.69 -30.08 -25.79
C ALA A 620 5.13 -28.68 -26.12
N SER A 621 4.99 -27.79 -25.13
CA SER A 621 4.55 -26.40 -25.32
C SER A 621 5.57 -25.55 -26.07
N LYS A 622 6.87 -25.70 -25.76
CA LYS A 622 7.96 -25.04 -26.49
C LYS A 622 8.12 -25.63 -27.90
N PHE A 623 7.94 -26.94 -28.06
CA PHE A 623 7.94 -27.63 -29.35
C PHE A 623 6.73 -27.24 -30.22
N LEU A 624 5.53 -27.08 -29.64
CA LEU A 624 4.33 -26.57 -30.30
C LEU A 624 4.48 -25.09 -30.68
N MET A 625 5.08 -24.26 -29.82
CA MET A 625 5.40 -22.86 -30.14
C MET A 625 6.43 -22.75 -31.28
N LEU A 626 7.43 -23.64 -31.33
CA LEU A 626 8.45 -23.66 -32.38
C LEU A 626 7.92 -24.23 -33.70
N ASN A 627 7.09 -25.28 -33.66
CA ASN A 627 6.36 -25.78 -34.83
C ASN A 627 5.33 -24.76 -35.34
N GLN A 628 4.70 -23.96 -34.46
CA GLN A 628 3.86 -22.83 -34.90
C GLN A 628 4.67 -21.74 -35.58
N PHE A 629 5.92 -21.51 -35.17
CA PHE A 629 6.83 -20.60 -35.86
C PHE A 629 7.28 -21.12 -37.24
N GLU A 630 7.42 -22.43 -37.43
CA GLU A 630 7.71 -23.03 -38.74
C GLU A 630 6.46 -23.30 -39.60
N GLN A 631 5.25 -23.39 -39.03
CA GLN A 631 4.03 -23.33 -39.84
C GLN A 631 3.81 -21.94 -40.46
N LEU A 632 4.54 -20.91 -40.02
CA LEU A 632 4.67 -19.64 -40.73
C LEU A 632 5.56 -19.72 -41.98
N SER A 633 6.13 -20.88 -42.32
CA SER A 633 6.87 -21.12 -43.58
C SER A 633 5.97 -21.14 -44.83
N PHE A 634 4.66 -20.87 -44.68
CA PHE A 634 3.78 -20.47 -45.78
C PHE A 634 3.61 -18.94 -45.90
N ARG A 635 4.55 -18.14 -45.37
CA ARG A 635 4.59 -16.71 -45.70
C ARG A 635 4.89 -16.54 -47.19
N LYS A 636 3.97 -15.88 -47.89
CA LYS A 636 4.06 -15.52 -49.33
C LYS A 636 5.32 -14.69 -49.68
N ARG A 637 6.05 -14.15 -48.70
CA ARG A 637 7.26 -13.33 -48.92
C ARG A 637 8.21 -13.47 -47.72
N ILE A 638 9.49 -13.78 -47.96
CA ILE A 638 10.53 -13.90 -46.94
C ILE A 638 11.58 -12.81 -47.18
N ARG A 639 11.97 -12.11 -46.10
CA ARG A 639 13.06 -11.13 -46.12
C ARG A 639 14.37 -11.81 -45.75
N PHE A 640 15.38 -11.66 -46.60
CA PHE A 640 16.76 -12.06 -46.36
C PHE A 640 17.58 -10.81 -46.07
N ASP A 641 18.23 -10.75 -44.91
CA ASP A 641 19.23 -9.72 -44.66
C ASP A 641 20.50 -10.07 -45.44
N VAL A 642 21.00 -9.12 -46.22
CA VAL A 642 22.16 -9.35 -47.08
C VAL A 642 23.34 -8.61 -46.50
N ARG A 643 24.44 -9.36 -46.31
CA ARG A 643 25.73 -8.82 -45.88
C ARG A 643 26.76 -9.23 -46.91
N CYS A 644 27.49 -8.25 -47.42
CA CYS A 644 28.61 -8.45 -48.34
C CYS A 644 29.90 -8.10 -47.60
N ASP A 645 30.85 -9.01 -47.63
CA ASP A 645 32.18 -8.90 -47.05
C ASP A 645 33.22 -8.30 -48.03
N SER A 646 32.81 -8.03 -49.28
CA SER A 646 33.65 -7.40 -50.29
C SER A 646 33.51 -5.88 -50.28
N GLU A 647 34.62 -5.17 -50.14
CA GLU A 647 34.67 -3.71 -50.23
C GLU A 647 34.33 -3.17 -51.64
N GLN A 648 34.38 -4.04 -52.66
CA GLN A 648 34.18 -3.68 -54.06
C GLN A 648 32.72 -3.82 -54.52
N PHE A 649 31.83 -4.38 -53.69
CA PHE A 649 30.46 -4.67 -54.08
C PHE A 649 29.46 -4.10 -53.06
N ARG A 650 28.56 -3.22 -53.51
CA ARG A 650 27.45 -2.71 -52.68
C ARG A 650 26.21 -3.56 -52.91
N ALA A 651 25.87 -4.40 -51.94
CA ALA A 651 24.62 -5.15 -51.92
C ALA A 651 23.50 -4.36 -51.20
N PRO A 652 22.22 -4.58 -51.54
CA PRO A 652 21.11 -4.06 -50.75
C PRO A 652 21.17 -4.60 -49.32
N SER A 653 20.64 -3.87 -48.34
CA SER A 653 20.64 -4.31 -46.93
C SER A 653 19.72 -5.51 -46.67
N TYR A 654 18.71 -5.70 -47.52
CA TYR A 654 17.83 -6.86 -47.49
C TYR A 654 17.25 -7.15 -48.89
N ILE A 655 16.82 -8.40 -49.11
CA ILE A 655 16.11 -8.87 -50.31
C ILE A 655 14.81 -9.53 -49.87
N ASP A 656 13.69 -9.11 -50.43
CA ASP A 656 12.38 -9.74 -50.20
C ASP A 656 12.07 -10.71 -51.35
N VAL A 657 11.94 -12.01 -51.06
CA VAL A 657 11.71 -13.08 -52.05
C VAL A 657 10.31 -13.67 -51.90
N ASP A 658 9.58 -13.78 -53.01
CA ASP A 658 8.29 -14.47 -53.10
C ASP A 658 8.47 -15.83 -53.78
N PHE A 659 8.34 -16.90 -53.01
CA PHE A 659 8.59 -18.28 -53.44
C PHE A 659 7.44 -18.89 -54.28
N LYS A 660 6.41 -18.13 -54.69
CA LYS A 660 5.32 -18.64 -55.54
C LYS A 660 5.64 -18.75 -57.04
N LYS A 661 6.68 -18.09 -57.52
CA LYS A 661 7.13 -18.19 -58.92
C LYS A 661 8.15 -19.32 -59.02
N GLU A 662 8.15 -20.16 -60.05
CA GLU A 662 9.14 -21.25 -60.18
C GLU A 662 10.58 -20.70 -60.38
N GLU A 663 10.71 -19.49 -60.93
CA GLU A 663 11.93 -18.66 -60.97
C GLU A 663 11.54 -17.18 -60.83
N GLY A 664 12.42 -16.34 -60.25
CA GLY A 664 12.13 -14.93 -60.02
C GLY A 664 13.29 -14.00 -60.37
N THR A 665 12.95 -12.90 -61.03
CA THR A 665 13.83 -11.74 -61.25
C THR A 665 13.54 -10.68 -60.20
N TYR A 666 14.58 -10.20 -59.53
CA TYR A 666 14.52 -9.04 -58.65
C TYR A 666 14.84 -7.80 -59.47
N SER A 667 13.94 -6.82 -59.54
CA SER A 667 14.14 -5.57 -60.30
C SER A 667 14.84 -4.51 -59.47
#